data_AF-A0A2E2BTR6-F1
#
_entry.id   AF-A0A2E2BTR6-F1
#
_cell.length_a   1.000
_cell.length_b   1.000
_cell.length_c   1.000
_cell.angle_alpha   90.00
_cell.angle_beta   90.00
_cell.angle_gamma   90.00
#
_symmetry.space_group_name_H-M   'P 1'
#
loop_
_entity.id
_entity.type
_entity.pdbx_description
1 polymer ?
#
loop_
_entity_poly.entity_id
_entity_poly.type
_entity_poly.pdbx_seq_one_letter_code
_entity_poly.pdbx_strand_id
1 'polypeptide(L)'
;MILMTFLMLAAPLSGCIGVFEPDADDSESWDWIDPVTEIEDGNHSHNDLLAHRLATPNAQLIDYHNLNCDGNVKPPAELDNVAGRPCFDEFKNTGPTPGDNSEIAIEGNFLDDCEIYGDGTGGCYAYVSSYNQFEILDISRPNDIRLLSTYYAEIARMIDIKVTSDNNWVLVNHELTNSELDPIPNDDDANSGANRLDLIYVGDKTSPIKVAEWDNPPAGFHNQDLHVYCDWEPANPTALWQDDCHLFLFGADPYPEMVEGSSGTFYKGTQIFYALIDFEGLNPTNNNEQQNASREIIRWGGYTPEPQTTCGGSIFNHDNVFFIHPITKQKMLAVSYWGAGLRLVDVSEPPQLADPLGISWPPETGRWLGCPTDDAGWYGPDGGGHANMDPDVWLNANDGNDNIHYAVPQDNLICSGISEYDPVETWPEHCGTGPTDSTYSDNWRHYTYIAPEYGSNENHTGFIWTIDTTDPAKPFLVSKWKLPGTSIKDGEEHPHHTIPGGYIFSPHNGDTGLSGHVYWTHYHAGVWITDHGHIWDEIVWENGYPEPERGFQAITQLAPSHTLGYYLPAGPDWIEDPTNALGYDMADCWASCMIPFDWGLQYDPRGFVFISEMVSGVYVVQFDEDYDSRYDYPALWSVEASDE
;
A
#
# COMPACT_ATOMS: atom_id res chain seq x y z
N MET A 1 -12.93 -56.00 -7.61
CA MET A 1 -13.96 -54.93 -7.62
C MET A 1 -14.43 -54.54 -6.21
N ILE A 2 -13.58 -54.67 -5.18
CA ILE A 2 -13.83 -54.25 -3.77
C ILE A 2 -12.56 -53.56 -3.18
N LEU A 3 -11.57 -53.19 -4.02
CA LEU A 3 -10.30 -52.61 -3.56
C LEU A 3 -10.06 -51.17 -4.05
N MET A 4 -11.05 -50.57 -4.72
CA MET A 4 -10.96 -49.21 -5.28
C MET A 4 -11.87 -48.21 -4.56
N THR A 5 -12.58 -48.64 -3.51
CA THR A 5 -13.55 -47.82 -2.78
C THR A 5 -13.04 -47.37 -1.40
N PHE A 6 -11.81 -47.75 -1.01
CA PHE A 6 -11.24 -47.45 0.30
C PHE A 6 -10.11 -46.39 0.28
N LEU A 7 -9.80 -45.82 -0.89
CA LEU A 7 -8.71 -44.85 -1.08
C LEU A 7 -9.19 -43.40 -1.29
N MET A 8 -10.49 -43.12 -1.10
CA MET A 8 -11.07 -41.76 -1.13
C MET A 8 -11.55 -41.27 0.26
N LEU A 9 -11.12 -41.92 1.36
CA LEU A 9 -11.54 -41.59 2.74
C LEU A 9 -10.37 -41.17 3.65
N ALA A 10 -9.26 -40.72 3.08
CA ALA A 10 -8.09 -40.27 3.83
C ALA A 10 -7.44 -39.04 3.17
N ALA A 11 -8.24 -38.02 2.87
CA ALA A 11 -7.74 -36.65 2.80
C ALA A 11 -7.81 -36.07 4.24
N PRO A 12 -6.79 -35.37 4.74
CA PRO A 12 -6.91 -34.65 5.99
C PRO A 12 -8.00 -33.58 5.84
N LEU A 13 -9.01 -33.64 6.68
CA LEU A 13 -9.95 -32.55 6.93
C LEU A 13 -9.17 -31.48 7.71
N SER A 14 -8.42 -30.64 6.98
CA SER A 14 -8.01 -29.30 7.42
C SER A 14 -8.77 -28.33 6.52
N GLY A 15 -9.92 -27.91 7.00
CA GLY A 15 -10.85 -27.05 6.27
C GLY A 15 -12.05 -26.80 7.15
N CYS A 16 -12.03 -25.68 7.87
CA CYS A 16 -13.16 -25.17 8.62
C CYS A 16 -14.24 -24.70 7.63
N ILE A 17 -14.99 -25.65 7.05
CA ILE A 17 -16.20 -25.36 6.28
C ILE A 17 -17.33 -25.09 7.29
N GLY A 18 -17.46 -23.83 7.71
CA GLY A 18 -18.59 -23.34 8.49
C GLY A 18 -19.80 -23.06 7.60
N VAL A 19 -20.55 -24.10 7.21
CA VAL A 19 -21.90 -23.93 6.66
C VAL A 19 -22.84 -23.78 7.86
N PHE A 20 -23.43 -22.59 8.02
CA PHE A 20 -24.46 -22.29 9.01
C PHE A 20 -25.68 -23.22 8.83
N GLU A 21 -25.79 -24.27 9.63
CA GLU A 21 -27.07 -24.88 10.01
C GLU A 21 -27.31 -24.63 11.51
N PRO A 22 -28.48 -24.08 11.90
CA PRO A 22 -28.81 -23.89 13.31
C PRO A 22 -29.23 -25.25 13.88
N ASP A 23 -28.64 -25.60 15.03
CA ASP A 23 -28.91 -26.78 15.88
C ASP A 23 -27.90 -27.93 15.78
N ALA A 24 -26.66 -27.66 16.19
CA ALA A 24 -25.81 -28.64 16.88
C ALA A 24 -24.93 -27.93 17.92
N ASP A 25 -25.20 -28.19 19.21
CA ASP A 25 -24.40 -27.80 20.38
C ASP A 25 -22.97 -28.40 20.31
N ASP A 26 -22.00 -27.64 20.82
CA ASP A 26 -20.59 -27.99 21.12
C ASP A 26 -19.50 -27.75 20.04
N SER A 27 -19.48 -26.57 19.42
CA SER A 27 -18.20 -25.90 19.08
C SER A 27 -18.11 -24.65 19.95
N GLU A 28 -17.04 -24.49 20.74
CA GLU A 28 -16.77 -23.22 21.41
C GLU A 28 -16.78 -22.11 20.35
N SER A 29 -17.78 -21.22 20.42
CA SER A 29 -17.84 -20.07 19.53
C SER A 29 -16.64 -19.20 19.84
N TRP A 30 -15.77 -18.98 18.86
CA TRP A 30 -14.67 -18.02 19.03
C TRP A 30 -15.27 -16.65 19.37
N ASP A 31 -14.83 -16.07 20.49
CA ASP A 31 -15.22 -14.74 20.92
C ASP A 31 -14.30 -13.71 20.27
N TRP A 32 -14.87 -12.67 19.65
CA TRP A 32 -14.09 -11.57 19.08
C TRP A 32 -13.24 -10.90 20.15
N ILE A 33 -11.93 -10.85 19.91
CA ILE A 33 -10.97 -10.12 20.75
C ILE A 33 -10.67 -8.80 20.05
N ASP A 34 -10.77 -7.70 20.77
CA ASP A 34 -10.32 -6.40 20.25
C ASP A 34 -8.80 -6.31 20.45
N PRO A 35 -7.99 -6.31 19.37
CA PRO A 35 -6.54 -6.28 19.52
C PRO A 35 -6.01 -4.89 19.91
N VAL A 36 -6.88 -3.87 19.88
CA VAL A 36 -6.56 -2.46 20.14
C VAL A 36 -7.08 -2.05 21.51
N THR A 37 -6.65 -2.76 22.56
CA THR A 37 -7.07 -2.46 23.94
C THR A 37 -6.09 -1.54 24.67
N GLU A 38 -6.66 -0.51 25.31
CA GLU A 38 -5.93 0.43 26.18
C GLU A 38 -5.72 -0.12 27.60
N ILE A 39 -6.46 -1.16 28.01
CA ILE A 39 -6.51 -1.62 29.39
C ILE A 39 -5.32 -2.55 29.66
N GLU A 40 -4.37 -2.10 30.48
CA GLU A 40 -3.41 -3.01 31.11
C GLU A 40 -4.04 -3.70 32.33
N ASP A 41 -4.06 -5.03 32.32
CA ASP A 41 -4.57 -5.83 33.42
C ASP A 41 -3.76 -7.13 33.63
N GLY A 42 -4.34 -8.12 34.32
CA GLY A 42 -3.65 -9.39 34.54
C GLY A 42 -3.49 -10.26 33.29
N ASN A 43 -4.21 -9.95 32.21
CA ASN A 43 -4.32 -10.72 30.98
C ASN A 43 -3.77 -9.96 29.75
N HIS A 44 -3.60 -8.64 29.82
CA HIS A 44 -3.04 -7.79 28.76
C HIS A 44 -1.98 -6.84 29.30
N SER A 45 -0.82 -6.74 28.63
CA SER A 45 0.23 -5.79 28.97
C SER A 45 0.95 -5.27 27.74
N HIS A 46 1.13 -3.94 27.65
CA HIS A 46 1.90 -3.29 26.58
C HIS A 46 3.42 -3.46 26.74
N ASN A 47 3.87 -4.21 27.74
CA ASN A 47 5.29 -4.58 27.93
C ASN A 47 5.56 -6.06 27.59
N ASP A 48 4.56 -6.77 27.08
CA ASP A 48 4.63 -8.19 26.72
C ASP A 48 4.21 -8.37 25.26
N LEU A 49 5.18 -8.57 24.37
CA LEU A 49 4.92 -8.79 22.94
C LEU A 49 3.96 -9.95 22.69
N LEU A 50 4.00 -11.00 23.51
CA LEU A 50 3.13 -12.17 23.31
C LEU A 50 1.68 -11.88 23.68
N ALA A 51 1.39 -10.82 24.45
CA ALA A 51 0.02 -10.34 24.66
C ALA A 51 -0.59 -9.77 23.36
N HIS A 52 0.24 -9.40 22.39
CA HIS A 52 -0.15 -8.88 21.08
C HIS A 52 -0.12 -9.93 19.97
N ARG A 53 0.17 -11.20 20.27
CA ARG A 53 0.05 -12.31 19.31
C ARG A 53 -1.43 -12.66 19.10
N LEU A 54 -2.13 -11.82 18.36
CA LEU A 54 -3.56 -11.90 18.14
C LEU A 54 -3.87 -12.01 16.64
N ALA A 55 -4.77 -12.92 16.31
CA ALA A 55 -5.31 -13.07 14.96
C ALA A 55 -6.73 -13.62 15.03
N THR A 56 -7.53 -13.33 14.01
CA THR A 56 -8.85 -13.96 13.85
C THR A 56 -8.71 -15.40 13.32
N PRO A 57 -9.68 -16.31 13.56
CA PRO A 57 -9.53 -17.72 13.20
C PRO A 57 -9.41 -18.00 11.70
N ASN A 58 -9.85 -17.06 10.88
CA ASN A 58 -9.73 -17.08 9.42
C ASN A 58 -8.36 -16.61 8.92
N ALA A 59 -7.44 -16.17 9.79
CA ALA A 59 -6.10 -15.71 9.40
C ALA A 59 -5.05 -16.77 9.73
N GLN A 60 -4.19 -17.10 8.75
CA GLN A 60 -3.12 -18.06 8.89
C GLN A 60 -1.76 -17.47 8.48
N LEU A 61 -0.75 -17.60 9.35
CA LEU A 61 0.64 -17.34 8.99
C LEU A 61 1.18 -18.45 8.07
N ILE A 62 1.65 -18.08 6.89
CA ILE A 62 2.15 -18.99 5.83
C ILE A 62 3.67 -19.09 5.84
N ASP A 63 4.37 -17.96 5.83
CA ASP A 63 5.82 -17.84 5.99
C ASP A 63 6.14 -16.53 6.72
N TYR A 64 7.36 -16.43 7.21
CA TYR A 64 7.96 -15.23 7.77
C TYR A 64 9.37 -15.13 7.19
N HIS A 65 9.94 -13.95 6.99
CA HIS A 65 11.33 -13.81 6.54
C HIS A 65 11.97 -12.58 7.16
N ASN A 66 13.08 -12.81 7.84
CA ASN A 66 13.78 -11.81 8.64
C ASN A 66 14.73 -10.90 7.84
N LEU A 67 14.73 -10.99 6.50
CA LEU A 67 15.55 -10.19 5.56
C LEU A 67 17.08 -10.22 5.82
N ASN A 68 17.54 -11.05 6.74
CA ASN A 68 18.95 -11.24 7.10
C ASN A 68 19.31 -12.72 6.95
N CYS A 69 19.95 -13.06 5.84
CA CYS A 69 20.27 -14.44 5.52
C CYS A 69 21.75 -14.80 5.54
N ASP A 70 22.64 -13.91 5.99
CA ASP A 70 24.07 -14.23 6.09
C ASP A 70 24.68 -14.07 7.49
N GLY A 71 23.81 -13.80 8.48
CA GLY A 71 24.17 -13.61 9.87
C GLY A 71 24.82 -12.26 10.15
N ASN A 72 24.95 -11.37 9.16
CA ASN A 72 25.51 -10.03 9.34
C ASN A 72 24.48 -8.95 9.03
N VAL A 73 24.29 -8.05 9.99
CA VAL A 73 23.40 -6.89 9.89
C VAL A 73 23.93 -5.82 8.91
N LYS A 74 25.23 -5.85 8.57
CA LYS A 74 25.85 -4.88 7.64
C LYS A 74 26.82 -5.55 6.65
N PRO A 75 27.03 -4.97 5.45
CA PRO A 75 28.18 -5.27 4.59
C PRO A 75 29.51 -5.18 5.33
N PRO A 76 30.45 -6.12 5.12
CA PRO A 76 31.85 -5.90 5.44
C PRO A 76 32.33 -4.61 4.78
N ALA A 77 33.05 -3.76 5.51
CA ALA A 77 33.56 -2.48 5.03
C ALA A 77 34.52 -2.57 3.82
N GLU A 78 34.88 -3.78 3.39
CA GLU A 78 35.76 -4.08 2.25
C GLU A 78 34.99 -4.35 0.94
N LEU A 79 33.66 -4.44 0.99
CA LEU A 79 32.80 -4.64 -0.17
C LEU A 79 32.34 -3.28 -0.74
N ASP A 80 32.93 -2.90 -1.87
CA ASP A 80 32.55 -1.75 -2.70
C ASP A 80 31.40 -2.10 -3.68
N ASN A 81 30.90 -3.34 -3.61
CA ASN A 81 29.77 -3.79 -4.41
C ASN A 81 28.46 -3.67 -3.62
N VAL A 82 27.64 -2.72 -4.03
CA VAL A 82 26.26 -2.49 -3.60
C VAL A 82 25.27 -3.63 -3.95
N ALA A 83 25.78 -4.82 -4.31
CA ALA A 83 24.99 -5.98 -4.73
C ALA A 83 24.98 -7.06 -3.64
N GLY A 84 23.78 -7.53 -3.29
CA GLY A 84 23.51 -8.41 -2.16
C GLY A 84 24.19 -9.79 -2.20
N ARG A 85 24.05 -10.48 -1.06
CA ARG A 85 24.65 -11.79 -0.81
C ARG A 85 23.55 -12.86 -0.82
N PRO A 86 23.78 -14.03 -1.44
CA PRO A 86 22.79 -15.10 -1.48
C PRO A 86 22.44 -15.59 -0.07
N CYS A 87 21.17 -15.88 0.16
CA CYS A 87 20.67 -16.36 1.45
C CYS A 87 21.24 -17.74 1.81
N PHE A 88 21.74 -17.91 3.05
CA PHE A 88 22.02 -19.23 3.60
C PHE A 88 20.80 -19.72 4.38
N ASP A 89 20.33 -20.93 4.04
CA ASP A 89 19.15 -21.57 4.64
C ASP A 89 19.18 -21.61 6.18
N GLU A 90 20.37 -21.66 6.78
CA GLU A 90 20.53 -21.74 8.24
C GLU A 90 20.20 -20.43 8.98
N PHE A 91 20.14 -19.29 8.27
CA PHE A 91 19.79 -17.98 8.85
C PHE A 91 18.37 -17.53 8.48
N LYS A 92 17.73 -18.15 7.49
CA LYS A 92 16.35 -17.86 7.11
C LYS A 92 15.42 -18.12 8.31
N ASN A 93 14.62 -17.12 8.69
CA ASN A 93 13.53 -17.19 9.66
C ASN A 93 13.97 -17.39 11.13
N THR A 94 15.19 -16.97 11.48
CA THR A 94 15.78 -17.29 12.80
C THR A 94 16.36 -16.11 13.57
N GLY A 95 16.55 -14.95 12.95
CA GLY A 95 17.26 -13.83 13.58
C GLY A 95 16.62 -12.48 13.29
N PRO A 96 17.20 -11.40 13.82
CA PRO A 96 16.68 -10.06 13.63
C PRO A 96 16.91 -9.55 12.20
N THR A 97 16.16 -8.52 11.86
CA THR A 97 16.20 -7.86 10.55
C THR A 97 17.27 -6.77 10.48
N PRO A 98 17.88 -6.49 9.30
CA PRO A 98 18.83 -5.41 9.16
C PRO A 98 18.15 -4.04 9.14
N GLY A 99 17.97 -3.43 10.31
CA GLY A 99 17.39 -2.09 10.45
C GLY A 99 15.87 -2.08 10.43
N ASP A 100 15.32 -0.88 10.31
CA ASP A 100 13.88 -0.65 10.34
C ASP A 100 13.29 -0.86 8.95
N ASN A 101 12.43 -1.86 8.80
CA ASN A 101 11.73 -2.13 7.55
C ASN A 101 10.64 -1.08 7.33
N SER A 102 10.35 -0.83 6.07
CA SER A 102 9.37 0.17 5.70
C SER A 102 8.50 -0.35 4.56
N GLU A 103 8.48 0.32 3.41
CA GLU A 103 7.66 -0.07 2.28
C GLU A 103 8.00 -1.45 1.72
N ILE A 104 6.94 -2.18 1.33
CA ILE A 104 7.02 -3.39 0.51
C ILE A 104 6.24 -3.17 -0.78
N ALA A 105 6.82 -3.54 -1.91
CA ALA A 105 6.18 -3.58 -3.21
C ALA A 105 6.31 -4.99 -3.80
N ILE A 106 5.26 -5.51 -4.44
CA ILE A 106 5.31 -6.80 -5.12
C ILE A 106 4.93 -6.64 -6.59
N GLU A 107 5.60 -7.38 -7.44
CA GLU A 107 5.33 -7.35 -8.88
C GLU A 107 5.58 -8.73 -9.50
N GLY A 108 4.75 -9.14 -10.45
CA GLY A 108 4.90 -10.44 -11.09
C GLY A 108 3.71 -10.90 -11.93
N ASN A 109 3.88 -12.06 -12.56
CA ASN A 109 2.81 -12.77 -13.25
C ASN A 109 2.07 -13.73 -12.30
N PHE A 110 1.46 -13.18 -11.25
CA PHE A 110 0.82 -13.93 -10.17
C PHE A 110 -0.23 -14.93 -10.67
N LEU A 111 -1.06 -14.53 -11.64
CA LEU A 111 -2.12 -15.37 -12.20
C LEU A 111 -1.61 -16.52 -13.08
N ASP A 112 -0.34 -16.49 -13.47
CA ASP A 112 0.35 -17.59 -14.13
C ASP A 112 1.15 -18.44 -13.11
N ASP A 113 0.80 -18.33 -11.82
CA ASP A 113 1.51 -18.94 -10.69
C ASP A 113 3.02 -18.64 -10.71
N CYS A 114 3.36 -17.40 -11.09
CA CYS A 114 4.75 -16.91 -11.13
C CYS A 114 5.67 -17.74 -12.05
N GLU A 115 5.13 -18.29 -13.14
CA GLU A 115 5.91 -19.05 -14.11
C GLU A 115 7.05 -18.17 -14.68
N ILE A 116 8.28 -18.68 -14.63
CA ILE A 116 9.41 -18.09 -15.36
C ILE A 116 9.46 -18.72 -16.75
N TYR A 117 9.20 -17.90 -17.77
CA TYR A 117 9.12 -18.31 -19.16
C TYR A 117 10.50 -18.62 -19.76
N GLY A 118 10.49 -19.32 -20.91
CA GLY A 118 11.73 -19.79 -21.56
C GLY A 118 12.69 -18.70 -22.07
N ASP A 119 12.24 -17.45 -22.14
CA ASP A 119 13.04 -16.27 -22.44
C ASP A 119 13.59 -15.56 -21.19
N GLY A 120 13.25 -16.05 -19.99
CA GLY A 120 13.66 -15.50 -18.70
C GLY A 120 12.72 -14.43 -18.13
N THR A 121 11.61 -14.13 -18.82
CA THR A 121 10.56 -13.22 -18.30
C THR A 121 9.63 -13.94 -17.31
N GLY A 122 8.84 -13.19 -16.55
CA GLY A 122 7.96 -13.73 -15.50
C GLY A 122 8.67 -13.89 -14.15
N GLY A 123 8.08 -14.71 -13.28
CA GLY A 123 8.41 -14.77 -11.86
C GLY A 123 7.67 -13.68 -11.05
N CYS A 124 7.61 -13.88 -9.74
CA CYS A 124 7.06 -12.90 -8.81
C CYS A 124 8.10 -12.52 -7.77
N TYR A 125 8.24 -11.22 -7.54
CA TYR A 125 9.26 -10.66 -6.68
C TYR A 125 8.65 -9.66 -5.71
N ALA A 126 9.18 -9.64 -4.48
CA ALA A 126 8.94 -8.57 -3.54
C ALA A 126 10.20 -7.72 -3.38
N TYR A 127 10.00 -6.43 -3.14
CA TYR A 127 11.03 -5.46 -2.88
C TYR A 127 10.69 -4.83 -1.55
N VAL A 128 11.63 -4.80 -0.60
CA VAL A 128 11.38 -4.35 0.77
C VAL A 128 12.43 -3.32 1.14
N SER A 129 12.05 -2.12 1.55
CA SER A 129 13.00 -1.14 2.06
C SER A 129 13.32 -1.40 3.54
N SER A 130 14.59 -1.29 3.89
CA SER A 130 15.11 -1.56 5.25
C SER A 130 16.19 -0.55 5.63
N TYR A 131 15.75 0.63 6.06
CA TYR A 131 16.58 1.75 6.50
C TYR A 131 17.62 2.28 5.50
N ASN A 132 18.70 1.58 5.14
CA ASN A 132 19.71 2.08 4.18
C ASN A 132 19.95 1.11 3.01
N GLN A 133 19.02 0.20 2.82
CA GLN A 133 19.04 -0.82 1.80
C GLN A 133 17.62 -1.16 1.34
N PHE A 134 17.50 -1.90 0.25
CA PHE A 134 16.32 -2.69 -0.02
C PHE A 134 16.68 -4.10 -0.46
N GLU A 135 15.83 -5.06 -0.10
CA GLU A 135 15.92 -6.47 -0.42
C GLU A 135 15.08 -6.78 -1.64
N ILE A 136 15.56 -7.72 -2.47
CA ILE A 136 14.80 -8.33 -3.56
C ILE A 136 14.55 -9.79 -3.19
N LEU A 137 13.28 -10.15 -2.99
CA LEU A 137 12.84 -11.49 -2.65
C LEU A 137 12.19 -12.17 -3.85
N ASP A 138 12.46 -13.45 -4.06
CA ASP A 138 11.63 -14.34 -4.86
C ASP A 138 10.46 -14.82 -3.98
N ILE A 139 9.25 -14.45 -4.41
CA ILE A 139 7.98 -14.80 -3.74
C ILE A 139 7.13 -15.73 -4.60
N SER A 140 7.73 -16.37 -5.60
CA SER A 140 7.03 -17.34 -6.47
C SER A 140 6.39 -18.47 -5.66
N ARG A 141 6.97 -18.80 -4.49
CA ARG A 141 6.37 -19.69 -3.49
C ARG A 141 6.15 -18.92 -2.18
N PRO A 142 4.93 -18.45 -1.89
CA PRO A 142 4.62 -17.67 -0.69
C PRO A 142 4.98 -18.37 0.64
N ASN A 143 4.99 -19.70 0.66
CA ASN A 143 5.40 -20.49 1.82
C ASN A 143 6.90 -20.79 1.89
N ASP A 144 7.70 -20.32 0.93
CA ASP A 144 9.16 -20.48 0.94
C ASP A 144 9.87 -19.31 0.23
N ILE A 145 9.68 -18.11 0.75
CA ILE A 145 10.25 -16.88 0.17
C ILE A 145 11.78 -16.83 0.29
N ARG A 146 12.46 -16.27 -0.72
CA ARG A 146 13.93 -16.31 -0.83
C ARG A 146 14.54 -14.96 -1.15
N LEU A 147 15.45 -14.49 -0.32
CA LEU A 147 16.29 -13.33 -0.64
C LEU A 147 17.25 -13.64 -1.80
N LEU A 148 17.11 -12.89 -2.89
CA LEU A 148 17.94 -12.97 -4.09
C LEU A 148 19.12 -12.01 -4.04
N SER A 149 18.86 -10.76 -3.68
CA SER A 149 19.87 -9.72 -3.55
C SER A 149 19.39 -8.57 -2.68
N THR A 150 20.28 -7.62 -2.47
CA THR A 150 20.10 -6.42 -1.66
C THR A 150 20.80 -5.29 -2.40
N TYR A 151 20.19 -4.13 -2.46
CA TYR A 151 20.84 -2.89 -2.87
C TYR A 151 21.16 -2.07 -1.64
N TYR A 152 22.38 -1.54 -1.54
CA TYR A 152 22.80 -0.69 -0.43
C TYR A 152 22.97 0.76 -0.88
N ALA A 153 22.36 1.68 -0.14
CA ALA A 153 22.59 3.11 -0.27
C ALA A 153 23.62 3.58 0.77
N GLU A 154 24.67 4.26 0.31
CA GLU A 154 25.76 4.72 1.19
C GLU A 154 25.38 5.89 2.10
N ILE A 155 24.38 6.69 1.73
CA ILE A 155 24.27 8.08 2.20
C ILE A 155 22.87 8.56 2.61
N ALA A 156 21.86 7.71 2.79
CA ALA A 156 20.55 8.15 3.33
C ALA A 156 19.60 7.00 3.71
N ARG A 157 18.52 7.37 4.44
CA ARG A 157 17.43 6.48 4.82
C ARG A 157 16.50 6.24 3.61
N MET A 158 16.19 4.98 3.35
CA MET A 158 15.28 4.44 2.37
C MET A 158 14.01 3.99 3.10
N ILE A 159 12.97 4.82 3.04
CA ILE A 159 11.68 4.49 3.67
C ILE A 159 10.71 3.95 2.63
N ASP A 160 10.67 4.58 1.46
CA ASP A 160 9.70 4.27 0.42
C ASP A 160 10.40 3.84 -0.88
N ILE A 161 9.83 2.83 -1.51
CA ILE A 161 10.24 2.31 -2.81
C ILE A 161 9.03 2.04 -3.67
N LYS A 162 9.18 2.21 -4.98
CA LYS A 162 8.16 1.83 -5.95
C LYS A 162 8.76 1.06 -7.10
N VAL A 163 7.99 0.17 -7.67
CA VAL A 163 8.45 -0.79 -8.68
C VAL A 163 7.55 -0.69 -9.90
N THR A 164 8.13 -0.79 -11.08
CA THR A 164 7.34 -0.84 -12.32
C THR A 164 6.73 -2.23 -12.51
N SER A 165 5.54 -2.28 -13.10
CA SER A 165 4.84 -3.54 -13.43
C SER A 165 5.57 -4.45 -14.42
N ASP A 166 6.55 -3.91 -15.18
CA ASP A 166 7.45 -4.72 -16.00
C ASP A 166 8.60 -5.36 -15.19
N ASN A 167 8.62 -5.14 -13.88
CA ASN A 167 9.55 -5.70 -12.91
C ASN A 167 11.02 -5.30 -13.12
N ASN A 168 11.30 -4.20 -13.83
CA ASN A 168 12.67 -3.85 -14.23
C ASN A 168 13.25 -2.64 -13.50
N TRP A 169 12.42 -1.82 -12.86
CA TRP A 169 12.84 -0.54 -12.29
C TRP A 169 12.33 -0.40 -10.86
N VAL A 170 13.23 0.04 -9.97
CA VAL A 170 12.89 0.48 -8.61
C VAL A 170 13.25 1.94 -8.46
N LEU A 171 12.28 2.75 -8.05
CA LEU A 171 12.50 4.12 -7.60
C LEU A 171 12.69 4.11 -6.09
N VAL A 172 13.76 4.76 -5.64
CA VAL A 172 14.09 4.90 -4.23
C VAL A 172 14.01 6.37 -3.84
N ASN A 173 13.22 6.67 -2.82
CA ASN A 173 13.23 7.96 -2.15
C ASN A 173 14.19 7.96 -0.96
N HIS A 174 15.14 8.88 -0.95
CA HIS A 174 16.06 9.10 0.18
C HIS A 174 15.56 10.24 1.05
N GLU A 175 15.09 9.90 2.26
CA GLU A 175 14.51 10.87 3.19
C GLU A 175 15.57 11.59 4.03
N LEU A 176 15.33 12.88 4.30
CA LEU A 176 16.02 13.64 5.35
C LEU A 176 15.57 13.11 6.73
N THR A 177 16.47 12.48 7.47
CA THR A 177 16.22 12.13 8.88
C THR A 177 15.89 13.41 9.67
N ASN A 178 14.62 13.64 9.99
CA ASN A 178 14.22 14.77 10.81
C ASN A 178 14.55 14.47 12.26
N SER A 179 15.64 15.02 12.78
CA SER A 179 16.09 14.82 14.16
C SER A 179 15.09 15.21 15.25
N GLU A 180 14.01 15.93 14.93
CA GLU A 180 12.94 16.29 15.88
C GLU A 180 11.78 15.28 15.91
N LEU A 181 11.56 14.49 14.86
CA LEU A 181 10.49 13.48 14.78
C LEU A 181 11.03 12.04 14.81
N ASP A 182 12.19 11.81 14.20
CA ASP A 182 12.88 10.53 14.16
C ASP A 182 14.22 10.62 14.92
N PRO A 183 14.39 9.89 16.04
CA PRO A 183 15.66 9.85 16.73
C PRO A 183 16.73 9.23 15.84
N ILE A 184 17.79 9.99 15.57
CA ILE A 184 18.94 9.52 14.78
C ILE A 184 19.63 8.39 15.57
N PRO A 185 19.78 7.18 15.00
CA PRO A 185 20.32 6.03 15.74
C PRO A 185 21.76 6.21 16.24
N ASN A 186 22.56 7.15 15.72
CA ASN A 186 23.86 7.57 16.29
C ASN A 186 24.28 9.00 15.82
N ASP A 187 24.87 9.77 16.73
CA ASP A 187 25.21 11.20 16.63
C ASP A 187 26.38 11.53 15.65
N ASP A 188 26.93 10.53 14.94
CA ASP A 188 28.09 10.67 14.04
C ASP A 188 27.80 10.42 12.55
N ASP A 189 26.63 9.88 12.19
CA ASP A 189 26.18 9.74 10.80
C ASP A 189 25.43 11.00 10.35
N ALA A 190 26.18 12.11 10.22
CA ALA A 190 25.69 13.33 9.58
C ALA A 190 25.29 13.01 8.13
N ASN A 191 24.00 12.77 7.93
CA ASN A 191 23.38 12.28 6.71
C ASN A 191 23.48 13.32 5.57
N SER A 192 24.49 13.18 4.70
CA SER A 192 24.80 14.17 3.64
C SER A 192 24.01 13.98 2.33
N GLY A 193 23.25 12.88 2.20
CA GLY A 193 22.45 12.53 1.01
C GLY A 193 20.98 12.89 1.09
N ALA A 194 20.59 13.77 2.01
CA ALA A 194 19.21 14.22 2.19
C ALA A 194 18.60 14.77 0.91
N ASN A 195 17.37 14.34 0.60
CA ASN A 195 16.59 14.74 -0.57
C ASN A 195 17.24 14.27 -1.87
N ARG A 196 17.15 12.97 -2.19
CA ARG A 196 17.64 12.42 -3.46
C ARG A 196 16.70 11.34 -3.96
N LEU A 197 16.55 11.25 -5.28
CA LEU A 197 15.90 10.11 -5.93
C LEU A 197 16.98 9.24 -6.55
N ASP A 198 16.97 7.94 -6.26
CA ASP A 198 17.77 6.96 -7.00
C ASP A 198 16.85 6.12 -7.88
N LEU A 199 17.22 5.94 -9.14
CA LEU A 199 16.59 4.96 -10.02
C LEU A 199 17.50 3.76 -10.18
N ILE A 200 16.97 2.59 -9.83
CA ILE A 200 17.68 1.32 -9.81
C ILE A 200 17.11 0.41 -10.88
N TYR A 201 17.99 -0.12 -11.73
CA TYR A 201 17.65 -1.19 -12.66
C TYR A 201 17.77 -2.54 -11.95
N VAL A 202 16.71 -3.33 -12.00
CA VAL A 202 16.59 -4.65 -11.36
C VAL A 202 16.17 -5.74 -12.33
N GLY A 203 16.34 -5.55 -13.64
CA GLY A 203 16.03 -6.59 -14.63
C GLY A 203 16.77 -7.91 -14.37
N ASP A 204 18.02 -7.82 -13.89
CA ASP A 204 18.67 -8.93 -13.17
C ASP A 204 18.44 -8.76 -11.66
N LYS A 205 17.54 -9.57 -11.11
CA LYS A 205 17.15 -9.56 -9.70
C LYS A 205 18.28 -9.90 -8.73
N THR A 206 19.41 -10.41 -9.24
CA THR A 206 20.59 -10.76 -8.43
C THR A 206 21.65 -9.66 -8.39
N SER A 207 21.51 -8.63 -9.22
CA SER A 207 22.51 -7.57 -9.37
C SER A 207 21.84 -6.22 -9.64
N PRO A 208 21.22 -5.59 -8.63
CA PRO A 208 20.64 -4.26 -8.76
C PRO A 208 21.72 -3.22 -9.10
N ILE A 209 21.40 -2.28 -10.00
CA ILE A 209 22.34 -1.26 -10.48
C ILE A 209 21.67 0.12 -10.44
N LYS A 210 22.27 1.09 -9.74
CA LYS A 210 21.84 2.49 -9.83
C LYS A 210 22.18 3.06 -11.21
N VAL A 211 21.17 3.52 -11.94
CA VAL A 211 21.31 4.01 -13.33
C VAL A 211 21.11 5.51 -13.49
N ALA A 212 20.42 6.16 -12.56
CA ALA A 212 20.15 7.58 -12.58
C ALA A 212 19.93 8.09 -11.15
N GLU A 213 20.24 9.35 -10.93
CA GLU A 213 20.00 10.02 -9.64
C GLU A 213 19.54 11.46 -9.87
N TRP A 214 18.77 11.99 -8.92
CA TRP A 214 18.34 13.38 -8.91
C TRP A 214 18.70 14.03 -7.58
N ASP A 215 19.75 14.85 -7.60
CA ASP A 215 20.31 15.57 -6.44
C ASP A 215 19.69 16.98 -6.27
N ASN A 216 18.35 17.13 -6.32
CA ASN A 216 17.66 18.37 -5.91
C ASN A 216 16.11 18.26 -5.90
N PRO A 217 15.48 17.33 -5.20
CA PRO A 217 14.05 17.38 -5.02
C PRO A 217 13.74 18.27 -3.79
N PRO A 218 12.61 18.99 -3.77
CA PRO A 218 11.80 18.85 -2.58
C PRO A 218 11.21 17.43 -2.65
N ALA A 219 11.90 16.42 -2.08
CA ALA A 219 11.35 15.07 -1.95
C ALA A 219 10.79 14.97 -0.54
N GLY A 220 9.55 14.52 -0.43
CA GLY A 220 8.83 14.50 0.82
C GLY A 220 9.06 13.29 1.70
N PHE A 221 8.45 13.38 2.88
CA PHE A 221 8.13 12.25 3.73
C PHE A 221 7.18 11.38 2.91
N HIS A 222 7.65 10.18 2.57
CA HIS A 222 7.00 9.22 1.66
C HIS A 222 6.80 9.81 0.23
N ASN A 223 6.43 8.99 -0.75
CA ASN A 223 5.58 9.41 -1.89
C ASN A 223 6.23 9.72 -3.22
N GLN A 224 6.43 8.64 -3.96
CA GLN A 224 6.66 8.70 -5.39
C GLN A 224 5.88 7.59 -6.05
N ASP A 225 5.76 7.68 -7.37
CA ASP A 225 5.45 6.52 -8.18
C ASP A 225 6.21 6.65 -9.52
N LEU A 226 6.18 5.61 -10.34
CA LEU A 226 6.82 5.59 -11.63
C LEU A 226 6.05 4.74 -12.64
N HIS A 227 6.13 5.12 -13.91
CA HIS A 227 5.50 4.35 -14.97
C HIS A 227 6.29 4.37 -16.27
N VAL A 228 6.25 3.25 -16.99
CA VAL A 228 6.89 3.06 -18.31
C VAL A 228 5.84 3.22 -19.41
N TYR A 229 6.00 4.26 -20.23
CA TYR A 229 5.15 4.57 -21.37
C TYR A 229 5.73 4.00 -22.65
N CYS A 230 5.17 2.90 -23.15
CA CYS A 230 5.58 2.25 -24.41
C CYS A 230 4.74 2.66 -25.65
N ASP A 231 3.76 3.54 -25.44
CA ASP A 231 2.76 3.95 -26.43
C ASP A 231 2.75 5.47 -26.65
N TRP A 232 3.76 6.19 -26.14
CA TRP A 232 3.85 7.64 -26.24
C TRP A 232 4.22 8.09 -27.67
N GLU A 233 3.28 8.76 -28.35
CA GLU A 233 3.41 9.15 -29.76
C GLU A 233 3.26 10.67 -29.98
N PRO A 234 4.10 11.30 -30.81
CA PRO A 234 5.31 10.77 -31.41
C PRO A 234 6.44 10.64 -30.38
N ALA A 235 7.16 9.53 -30.43
CA ALA A 235 8.40 9.33 -29.69
C ALA A 235 9.25 10.62 -29.77
N ASN A 236 9.62 11.13 -28.59
CA ASN A 236 10.21 12.44 -28.38
C ASN A 236 11.16 12.91 -29.51
N PRO A 237 10.95 14.11 -30.13
CA PRO A 237 11.78 14.61 -31.22
C PRO A 237 13.24 14.96 -30.83
N THR A 238 13.61 14.87 -29.56
CA THR A 238 14.99 15.10 -29.08
C THR A 238 15.82 13.84 -28.87
N ALA A 239 15.22 12.65 -28.84
CA ALA A 239 15.93 11.39 -28.64
C ALA A 239 16.17 10.68 -29.97
N LEU A 240 17.36 10.86 -30.55
CA LEU A 240 17.85 10.04 -31.67
C LEU A 240 18.20 8.59 -31.26
N TRP A 241 17.92 8.19 -30.01
CA TRP A 241 18.55 7.04 -29.33
C TRP A 241 17.66 6.32 -28.30
N GLN A 242 16.35 6.60 -28.21
CA GLN A 242 15.45 5.85 -27.32
C GLN A 242 14.46 5.06 -28.19
N ASP A 243 14.52 3.73 -28.10
CA ASP A 243 13.49 2.84 -28.63
C ASP A 243 12.22 2.95 -27.75
N ASP A 244 11.06 2.88 -28.41
CA ASP A 244 9.64 2.73 -28.07
C ASP A 244 9.09 2.98 -26.63
N CYS A 245 9.87 2.90 -25.54
CA CYS A 245 9.41 3.05 -24.15
C CYS A 245 10.10 4.18 -23.36
N HIS A 246 9.36 4.81 -22.45
CA HIS A 246 9.74 6.06 -21.79
C HIS A 246 9.39 6.02 -20.29
N LEU A 247 10.37 6.22 -19.41
CA LEU A 247 10.15 6.17 -17.96
C LEU A 247 9.88 7.57 -17.37
N PHE A 248 8.72 7.71 -16.72
CA PHE A 248 8.33 8.88 -15.95
C PHE A 248 8.28 8.57 -14.46
N LEU A 249 8.65 9.55 -13.64
CA LEU A 249 8.59 9.48 -12.18
C LEU A 249 7.66 10.59 -11.68
N PHE A 250 6.85 10.29 -10.68
CA PHE A 250 5.87 11.20 -10.10
C PHE A 250 6.23 11.43 -8.64
N GLY A 251 6.84 12.57 -8.31
CA GLY A 251 7.31 12.87 -6.96
C GLY A 251 6.42 13.86 -6.22
N ALA A 252 6.25 13.65 -4.92
CA ALA A 252 5.62 14.61 -4.03
C ALA A 252 6.59 15.70 -3.55
N ASP A 253 6.12 16.94 -3.56
CA ASP A 253 6.78 18.09 -2.94
C ASP A 253 6.22 18.29 -1.50
N PRO A 254 7.01 18.08 -0.45
CA PRO A 254 6.57 18.11 0.95
C PRO A 254 6.40 19.51 1.51
N TYR A 255 6.55 20.56 0.70
CA TYR A 255 6.47 21.90 1.24
C TYR A 255 5.03 22.41 1.14
N PRO A 256 4.37 22.76 2.28
CA PRO A 256 2.95 23.11 2.31
C PRO A 256 2.66 24.48 1.67
N GLU A 257 3.68 25.29 1.34
CA GLU A 257 3.45 26.59 0.72
C GLU A 257 2.95 26.46 -0.71
N MET A 258 2.10 27.38 -1.13
CA MET A 258 1.56 27.39 -2.51
C MET A 258 2.59 27.72 -3.59
N VAL A 259 3.73 28.32 -3.20
CA VAL A 259 4.79 28.78 -4.10
C VAL A 259 6.14 28.73 -3.37
N GLU A 260 7.22 28.38 -4.08
CA GLU A 260 8.58 28.41 -3.53
C GLU A 260 9.05 29.85 -3.21
N GLY A 261 9.22 30.15 -1.91
CA GLY A 261 9.98 31.31 -1.43
C GLY A 261 9.60 32.67 -2.04
N SER A 262 10.48 33.65 -1.87
CA SER A 262 10.27 35.04 -2.34
C SER A 262 10.55 35.26 -3.84
N SER A 263 10.81 34.20 -4.62
CA SER A 263 11.14 34.22 -6.05
C SER A 263 9.97 33.81 -6.96
N GLY A 264 8.97 33.07 -6.47
CA GLY A 264 7.69 32.91 -7.17
C GLY A 264 7.72 32.15 -8.50
N THR A 265 8.72 31.30 -8.75
CA THR A 265 9.01 30.76 -10.10
C THR A 265 8.59 29.30 -10.32
N PHE A 266 8.49 28.47 -9.27
CA PHE A 266 8.18 27.03 -9.41
C PHE A 266 6.92 26.65 -8.60
N TYR A 267 6.05 25.83 -9.21
CA TYR A 267 4.83 25.26 -8.61
C TYR A 267 5.17 24.09 -7.67
N LYS A 268 4.44 23.98 -6.56
CA LYS A 268 4.58 22.97 -5.50
C LYS A 268 3.42 21.97 -5.54
N GLY A 269 3.60 20.72 -5.13
CA GLY A 269 2.57 19.68 -5.20
C GLY A 269 3.12 18.38 -5.77
N THR A 270 2.65 17.96 -6.95
CA THR A 270 3.24 16.82 -7.70
C THR A 270 4.24 17.34 -8.71
N GLN A 271 5.48 16.85 -8.67
CA GLN A 271 6.50 17.11 -9.68
C GLN A 271 6.65 15.87 -10.56
N ILE A 272 6.68 16.05 -11.88
CA ILE A 272 6.82 14.94 -12.81
C ILE A 272 8.18 15.02 -13.47
N PHE A 273 8.91 13.92 -13.40
CA PHE A 273 10.25 13.78 -13.91
C PHE A 273 10.28 12.80 -15.08
N TYR A 274 11.26 12.99 -15.96
CA TYR A 274 11.57 12.10 -17.05
C TYR A 274 13.00 11.59 -16.91
N ALA A 275 13.18 10.28 -16.93
CA ALA A 275 14.50 9.65 -16.85
C ALA A 275 15.07 9.44 -18.25
N LEU A 276 16.20 10.09 -18.56
CA LEU A 276 16.89 9.93 -19.85
C LEU A 276 17.72 8.63 -19.86
N ILE A 277 17.03 7.51 -20.02
CA ILE A 277 17.65 6.17 -20.07
C ILE A 277 17.88 5.74 -21.52
N ASP A 278 19.12 5.37 -21.84
CA ASP A 278 19.43 4.60 -23.05
C ASP A 278 19.31 3.12 -22.70
N PHE A 279 18.24 2.48 -23.19
CA PHE A 279 17.93 1.07 -22.92
C PHE A 279 18.88 0.11 -23.68
N GLU A 280 19.44 0.50 -24.85
CA GLU A 280 20.37 -0.34 -25.63
C GLU A 280 21.79 -0.42 -25.01
N GLY A 281 22.17 0.60 -24.22
CA GLY A 281 23.51 0.72 -23.62
C GLY A 281 23.71 0.04 -22.25
N LEU A 282 22.63 -0.49 -21.64
CA LEU A 282 22.71 -1.19 -20.35
C LEU A 282 23.29 -2.59 -20.53
N ASN A 283 24.54 -2.77 -20.14
CA ASN A 283 25.13 -4.12 -20.02
C ASN A 283 25.10 -4.54 -18.54
N PRO A 284 24.12 -5.33 -18.09
CA PRO A 284 23.94 -5.71 -16.68
C PRO A 284 25.11 -6.52 -16.11
N THR A 285 26.05 -6.98 -16.95
CA THR A 285 27.26 -7.71 -16.52
C THR A 285 28.49 -6.81 -16.32
N ASN A 286 28.37 -5.50 -16.53
CA ASN A 286 29.48 -4.54 -16.50
C ASN A 286 29.35 -3.54 -15.35
N ASN A 287 29.65 -4.00 -14.14
CA ASN A 287 29.71 -3.26 -12.88
C ASN A 287 30.86 -2.23 -12.75
N ASN A 288 31.44 -1.74 -13.85
CA ASN A 288 32.47 -0.70 -13.81
C ASN A 288 31.82 0.68 -13.58
N GLU A 289 32.51 1.58 -12.84
CA GLU A 289 32.11 2.97 -12.51
C GLU A 289 31.46 3.77 -13.67
N GLN A 290 31.74 3.43 -14.93
CA GLN A 290 31.18 4.12 -16.10
C GLN A 290 29.70 3.81 -16.37
N GLN A 291 29.12 2.71 -15.86
CA GLN A 291 27.67 2.49 -15.88
C GLN A 291 26.95 3.12 -14.68
N ASN A 292 27.67 3.32 -13.56
CA ASN A 292 27.22 4.10 -12.41
C ASN A 292 27.33 5.62 -12.64
N ALA A 293 27.66 6.05 -13.87
CA ALA A 293 27.58 7.46 -14.23
C ALA A 293 26.09 7.85 -14.29
N SER A 294 25.58 8.37 -13.18
CA SER A 294 24.22 8.86 -13.02
C SER A 294 23.75 9.60 -14.28
N ARG A 295 22.73 9.03 -14.92
CA ARG A 295 22.03 9.68 -16.03
C ARG A 295 21.14 10.79 -15.48
N GLU A 296 20.92 11.82 -16.29
CA GLU A 296 20.14 12.98 -15.88
C GLU A 296 18.64 12.62 -15.81
N ILE A 297 18.06 12.73 -14.62
CA ILE A 297 16.62 12.88 -14.43
C ILE A 297 16.30 14.36 -14.69
N ILE A 298 15.23 14.68 -15.41
CA ILE A 298 14.84 16.08 -15.67
C ILE A 298 13.38 16.32 -15.30
N ARG A 299 13.06 17.54 -14.84
CA ARG A 299 11.66 17.94 -14.63
C ARG A 299 10.96 18.05 -15.98
N TRP A 300 9.82 17.38 -16.11
CA TRP A 300 9.02 17.30 -17.34
C TRP A 300 7.64 17.93 -17.20
N GLY A 301 7.04 17.86 -16.02
CA GLY A 301 5.69 18.34 -15.74
C GLY A 301 5.50 18.68 -14.27
N GLY A 302 4.29 19.09 -13.91
CA GLY A 302 3.92 19.29 -12.51
C GLY A 302 2.45 19.61 -12.35
N TYR A 303 1.90 19.27 -11.20
CA TYR A 303 0.52 19.54 -10.84
C TYR A 303 0.44 20.14 -9.44
N THR A 304 -0.42 21.14 -9.32
CA THR A 304 -0.79 21.79 -8.05
C THR A 304 -2.29 22.00 -8.05
N PRO A 305 -3.01 21.64 -6.98
CA PRO A 305 -4.42 21.97 -6.85
C PRO A 305 -4.64 23.47 -7.02
N GLU A 306 -5.62 23.85 -7.84
CA GLU A 306 -5.95 25.27 -8.00
C GLU A 306 -6.41 25.84 -6.65
N PRO A 307 -5.92 27.01 -6.21
CA PRO A 307 -6.20 27.54 -4.86
C PRO A 307 -7.69 27.67 -4.53
N GLN A 308 -8.50 28.06 -5.51
CA GLN A 308 -9.95 28.17 -5.37
C GLN A 308 -10.63 26.82 -5.11
N THR A 309 -10.00 25.70 -5.46
CA THR A 309 -10.53 24.35 -5.24
C THR A 309 -10.19 23.80 -3.87
N THR A 310 -9.31 24.40 -3.07
CA THR A 310 -8.83 23.77 -1.81
C THR A 310 -9.59 24.18 -0.56
N CYS A 311 -10.46 25.19 -0.63
CA CYS A 311 -11.07 25.82 0.55
C CYS A 311 -10.06 26.38 1.57
N GLY A 312 -8.83 26.70 1.13
CA GLY A 312 -7.76 27.11 2.04
C GLY A 312 -7.09 25.93 2.77
N GLY A 313 -7.44 24.69 2.41
CA GLY A 313 -6.68 23.50 2.78
C GLY A 313 -5.24 23.56 2.27
N SER A 314 -4.36 22.84 2.97
CA SER A 314 -2.95 22.72 2.59
C SER A 314 -2.82 22.06 1.22
N ILE A 315 -1.73 22.35 0.51
CA ILE A 315 -1.37 21.67 -0.73
C ILE A 315 -0.13 20.79 -0.53
N PHE A 316 0.11 20.40 0.72
CA PHE A 316 1.10 19.40 1.05
C PHE A 316 0.72 18.10 0.35
N ASN A 317 1.49 17.74 -0.68
CA ASN A 317 1.34 16.47 -1.36
C ASN A 317 1.96 15.42 -0.45
N HIS A 318 1.11 14.51 0.01
CA HIS A 318 1.54 13.27 0.61
C HIS A 318 1.69 12.28 -0.55
N ASP A 319 0.84 11.26 -0.71
CA ASP A 319 1.04 10.20 -1.72
C ASP A 319 0.70 10.56 -3.17
N ASN A 320 1.41 9.90 -4.10
CA ASN A 320 0.99 9.73 -5.48
C ASN A 320 0.91 8.22 -5.77
N VAL A 321 -0.21 7.76 -6.31
CA VAL A 321 -0.36 6.38 -6.79
C VAL A 321 -0.80 6.39 -8.25
N PHE A 322 -0.02 5.74 -9.10
CA PHE A 322 -0.29 5.54 -10.51
C PHE A 322 -1.23 4.35 -10.69
N PHE A 323 -2.24 4.51 -11.56
CA PHE A 323 -3.08 3.41 -11.98
C PHE A 323 -3.63 3.64 -13.39
N ILE A 324 -4.11 2.57 -14.03
CA ILE A 324 -4.83 2.65 -15.30
C ILE A 324 -6.31 2.43 -15.03
N HIS A 325 -7.12 3.47 -15.21
CA HIS A 325 -8.54 3.40 -14.91
C HIS A 325 -9.23 2.29 -15.74
N PRO A 326 -9.93 1.31 -15.12
CA PRO A 326 -10.36 0.10 -15.82
C PRO A 326 -11.42 0.35 -16.90
N ILE A 327 -12.22 1.42 -16.77
CA ILE A 327 -13.22 1.81 -17.79
C ILE A 327 -12.63 2.76 -18.86
N THR A 328 -12.15 3.95 -18.46
CA THR A 328 -11.70 4.98 -19.40
C THR A 328 -10.35 4.65 -20.06
N LYS A 329 -9.57 3.74 -19.48
CA LYS A 329 -8.19 3.39 -19.87
C LYS A 329 -7.21 4.58 -19.79
N GLN A 330 -7.59 5.64 -19.10
CA GLN A 330 -6.68 6.74 -18.78
C GLN A 330 -5.61 6.23 -17.82
N LYS A 331 -4.36 6.65 -18.05
CA LYS A 331 -3.28 6.54 -17.07
C LYS A 331 -3.44 7.72 -16.11
N MET A 332 -3.63 7.43 -14.83
CA MET A 332 -4.02 8.43 -13.84
C MET A 332 -3.10 8.40 -12.63
N LEU A 333 -3.01 9.54 -11.94
CA LEU A 333 -2.50 9.61 -10.58
C LEU A 333 -3.67 9.87 -9.63
N ALA A 334 -3.79 9.04 -8.60
CA ALA A 334 -4.49 9.37 -7.38
C ALA A 334 -3.50 10.10 -6.46
N VAL A 335 -3.73 11.40 -6.24
CA VAL A 335 -2.84 12.25 -5.45
C VAL A 335 -3.53 12.64 -4.16
N SER A 336 -2.84 12.37 -3.05
CA SER A 336 -3.28 12.62 -1.69
C SER A 336 -2.72 13.95 -1.19
N TYR A 337 -3.61 14.91 -0.93
CA TYR A 337 -3.22 16.18 -0.34
C TYR A 337 -3.82 16.35 1.05
N TRP A 338 -2.99 16.76 2.01
CA TRP A 338 -3.46 17.19 3.33
C TRP A 338 -4.30 18.45 3.17
N GLY A 339 -5.56 18.40 3.56
CA GLY A 339 -6.50 19.51 3.53
C GLY A 339 -7.09 19.82 2.15
N ALA A 340 -6.36 19.60 1.03
CA ALA A 340 -6.93 19.77 -0.31
C ALA A 340 -7.71 18.54 -0.80
N GLY A 341 -7.54 17.37 -0.19
CA GLY A 341 -8.30 16.17 -0.50
C GLY A 341 -7.70 15.33 -1.63
N LEU A 342 -8.48 14.37 -2.13
CA LEU A 342 -8.08 13.48 -3.22
C LEU A 342 -8.15 14.24 -4.55
N ARG A 343 -7.10 14.13 -5.35
CA ARG A 343 -7.04 14.65 -6.72
C ARG A 343 -6.78 13.51 -7.70
N LEU A 344 -7.62 13.41 -8.73
CA LEU A 344 -7.44 12.47 -9.83
C LEU A 344 -6.91 13.25 -11.03
N VAL A 345 -5.71 12.90 -11.47
CA VAL A 345 -4.93 13.67 -12.45
C VAL A 345 -4.61 12.79 -13.65
N ASP A 346 -4.85 13.28 -14.87
CA ASP A 346 -4.64 12.50 -16.10
C ASP A 346 -3.21 12.66 -16.63
N VAL A 347 -2.44 11.58 -16.58
CA VAL A 347 -1.05 11.52 -17.06
C VAL A 347 -0.92 10.67 -18.33
N SER A 348 -2.01 10.40 -19.05
CA SER A 348 -2.02 9.53 -20.24
C SER A 348 -1.12 10.01 -21.37
N GLU A 349 -1.06 11.33 -21.57
CA GLU A 349 -0.44 11.95 -22.74
C GLU A 349 0.64 12.96 -22.32
N PRO A 350 1.87 12.51 -22.00
CA PRO A 350 2.97 13.41 -21.70
C PRO A 350 3.24 14.40 -22.86
N PRO A 351 3.53 15.68 -22.58
CA PRO A 351 3.77 16.67 -23.62
C PRO A 351 5.11 16.42 -24.33
N GLN A 352 5.18 16.63 -25.64
CA GLN A 352 6.43 16.50 -26.42
C GLN A 352 7.55 17.46 -25.97
N LEU A 353 7.16 18.62 -25.45
CA LEU A 353 8.05 19.60 -24.87
C LEU A 353 7.79 19.62 -23.38
N ALA A 354 8.86 19.46 -22.58
CA ALA A 354 8.79 19.57 -21.14
C ALA A 354 8.10 20.88 -20.72
N ASP A 355 7.17 20.76 -19.77
CA ASP A 355 6.54 21.84 -19.04
C ASP A 355 7.02 21.80 -17.58
N PRO A 356 8.29 22.14 -17.30
CA PRO A 356 8.85 22.03 -15.96
C PRO A 356 8.20 22.99 -14.95
N LEU A 357 7.29 23.86 -15.40
CA LEU A 357 6.50 24.74 -14.56
C LEU A 357 5.10 24.17 -14.28
N GLY A 358 4.69 23.05 -14.89
CA GLY A 358 3.38 22.44 -14.63
C GLY A 358 2.19 23.32 -14.99
N ILE A 359 2.32 24.20 -15.98
CA ILE A 359 1.26 25.17 -16.34
C ILE A 359 0.12 24.49 -17.12
N SER A 360 0.45 23.46 -17.89
CA SER A 360 -0.42 22.87 -18.91
C SER A 360 -0.62 21.37 -18.75
N TRP A 361 0.27 20.68 -18.05
CA TRP A 361 0.16 19.23 -17.85
C TRP A 361 0.75 18.81 -16.50
N PRO A 362 0.08 17.87 -15.80
CA PRO A 362 -1.17 17.18 -16.19
C PRO A 362 -2.47 17.92 -15.78
N PRO A 363 -3.60 17.69 -16.49
CA PRO A 363 -4.90 18.22 -16.09
C PRO A 363 -5.54 17.42 -14.95
N GLU A 364 -6.24 18.12 -14.05
CA GLU A 364 -7.16 17.49 -13.08
C GLU A 364 -8.39 16.94 -13.80
N THR A 365 -8.68 15.65 -13.60
CA THR A 365 -9.89 14.98 -14.11
C THR A 365 -11.05 15.17 -13.16
N GLY A 366 -10.80 14.94 -11.88
CA GLY A 366 -11.80 15.07 -10.83
C GLY A 366 -11.17 15.12 -9.47
N ARG A 367 -12.00 15.37 -8.46
CA ARG A 367 -11.55 15.49 -7.09
C ARG A 367 -12.63 15.11 -6.11
N TRP A 368 -12.22 14.50 -5.02
CA TRP A 368 -13.08 14.33 -3.86
C TRP A 368 -12.59 15.27 -2.77
N LEU A 369 -13.52 16.11 -2.28
CA LEU A 369 -13.27 17.28 -1.42
C LEU A 369 -12.61 18.46 -2.17
N GLY A 370 -12.80 19.64 -1.62
CA GLY A 370 -12.41 20.92 -2.21
C GLY A 370 -13.61 21.79 -2.58
N CYS A 371 -13.40 23.10 -2.61
CA CYS A 371 -14.46 24.11 -2.67
C CYS A 371 -15.41 24.03 -3.88
N PRO A 372 -16.64 24.57 -3.72
CA PRO A 372 -17.50 24.81 -4.87
C PRO A 372 -16.75 25.63 -5.92
N THR A 373 -16.69 25.13 -7.15
CA THR A 373 -16.01 25.80 -8.26
C THR A 373 -16.93 26.09 -9.44
N ASP A 374 -18.17 25.61 -9.40
CA ASP A 374 -19.18 25.96 -10.39
C ASP A 374 -20.50 26.37 -9.72
N ASP A 375 -21.46 26.80 -10.52
CA ASP A 375 -22.82 27.13 -10.07
C ASP A 375 -23.79 25.93 -10.22
N ALA A 376 -23.28 24.74 -10.58
CA ALA A 376 -24.05 23.62 -11.08
C ALA A 376 -23.74 22.31 -10.33
N GLY A 377 -24.65 21.91 -9.44
CA GLY A 377 -24.83 20.51 -9.05
C GLY A 377 -23.63 19.86 -8.36
N TRP A 378 -22.69 19.29 -9.14
CA TRP A 378 -21.65 18.38 -8.66
C TRP A 378 -20.51 19.09 -7.92
N TYR A 379 -19.95 20.17 -8.47
CA TYR A 379 -19.00 21.03 -7.76
C TYR A 379 -19.64 22.39 -7.43
N GLY A 380 -20.96 22.42 -7.35
CA GLY A 380 -21.77 23.59 -7.04
C GLY A 380 -21.86 23.86 -5.54
N PRO A 381 -22.61 24.89 -5.10
CA PRO A 381 -22.83 25.15 -3.67
C PRO A 381 -23.42 23.96 -2.91
N ASP A 382 -24.15 23.10 -3.63
CA ASP A 382 -24.78 21.89 -3.10
C ASP A 382 -23.96 20.62 -3.42
N GLY A 383 -22.73 20.69 -3.93
CA GLY A 383 -21.96 19.50 -4.29
C GLY A 383 -20.43 19.63 -4.21
N GLY A 384 -19.88 20.84 -4.24
CA GLY A 384 -18.47 21.10 -4.04
C GLY A 384 -18.20 21.61 -2.63
N GLY A 385 -17.17 21.07 -2.01
CA GLY A 385 -16.65 21.42 -0.69
C GLY A 385 -16.17 20.14 -0.04
N HIS A 386 -17.14 19.38 0.45
CA HIS A 386 -16.90 18.11 1.11
C HIS A 386 -18.00 17.11 0.74
N ALA A 387 -18.47 17.16 -0.52
CA ALA A 387 -19.59 16.36 -1.01
C ALA A 387 -20.83 16.44 -0.10
N ASN A 388 -21.20 17.64 0.40
CA ASN A 388 -22.26 17.84 1.41
C ASN A 388 -22.12 17.06 2.72
N MET A 389 -20.94 16.54 3.04
CA MET A 389 -20.66 16.14 4.40
C MET A 389 -20.85 17.32 5.33
N ASP A 390 -21.39 17.04 6.52
CA ASP A 390 -21.52 18.06 7.55
C ASP A 390 -20.11 18.63 7.86
N PRO A 391 -19.93 19.97 7.86
CA PRO A 391 -18.64 20.57 8.19
C PRO A 391 -18.09 20.10 9.54
N ASP A 392 -18.95 19.76 10.51
CA ASP A 392 -18.53 19.26 11.82
C ASP A 392 -17.94 17.85 11.74
N VAL A 393 -18.25 17.07 10.69
CA VAL A 393 -17.63 15.76 10.44
C VAL A 393 -16.30 15.95 9.72
N TRP A 394 -16.30 16.72 8.64
CA TRP A 394 -15.09 16.88 7.82
C TRP A 394 -13.98 17.67 8.54
N LEU A 395 -14.33 18.78 9.19
CA LEU A 395 -13.37 19.64 9.90
C LEU A 395 -13.03 19.11 11.31
N ASN A 396 -13.46 17.88 11.64
CA ASN A 396 -13.13 17.29 12.92
C ASN A 396 -11.67 16.85 12.94
N ALA A 397 -10.79 17.77 13.34
CA ALA A 397 -9.37 17.49 13.51
C ALA A 397 -9.10 16.33 14.50
N ASN A 398 -10.03 16.02 15.40
CA ASN A 398 -9.89 14.90 16.32
C ASN A 398 -9.93 13.55 15.60
N ASP A 399 -10.59 13.46 14.44
CA ASP A 399 -10.68 12.25 13.63
C ASP A 399 -9.64 12.22 12.49
N GLY A 400 -8.85 13.29 12.33
CA GLY A 400 -7.83 13.41 11.28
C GLY A 400 -8.39 13.47 9.85
N ASN A 401 -9.69 13.73 9.68
CA ASN A 401 -10.39 13.53 8.41
C ASN A 401 -9.83 14.36 7.24
N ASP A 402 -9.19 15.49 7.49
CA ASP A 402 -8.66 16.38 6.46
C ASP A 402 -7.25 16.03 5.96
N ASN A 403 -6.46 15.26 6.71
CA ASN A 403 -5.07 14.96 6.37
C ASN A 403 -4.91 13.68 5.55
N ILE A 404 -5.42 13.67 4.30
CA ILE A 404 -5.33 12.47 3.44
C ILE A 404 -3.86 12.10 3.21
N HIS A 405 -3.48 10.95 3.72
CA HIS A 405 -2.16 10.37 3.61
C HIS A 405 -2.02 9.65 2.28
N TYR A 406 -2.73 8.54 2.12
CA TYR A 406 -2.59 7.68 0.96
C TYR A 406 -3.94 7.38 0.32
N ALA A 407 -3.86 6.97 -0.95
CA ALA A 407 -5.01 6.62 -1.77
C ALA A 407 -4.71 5.30 -2.49
N VAL A 408 -5.65 4.37 -2.43
CA VAL A 408 -5.53 3.04 -3.04
C VAL A 408 -6.67 2.90 -4.05
N PRO A 409 -6.42 3.12 -5.35
CA PRO A 409 -7.38 2.81 -6.40
C PRO A 409 -7.46 1.29 -6.61
N GLN A 410 -8.67 0.76 -6.76
CA GLN A 410 -8.89 -0.65 -7.10
C GLN A 410 -8.45 -0.93 -8.55
N ASP A 411 -7.68 -1.98 -8.80
CA ASP A 411 -7.25 -2.29 -10.18
C ASP A 411 -8.39 -2.72 -11.10
N ASN A 412 -9.42 -3.36 -10.54
CA ASN A 412 -10.52 -3.96 -11.27
C ASN A 412 -11.89 -3.42 -10.86
N LEU A 413 -12.89 -3.74 -11.67
CA LEU A 413 -14.28 -3.43 -11.34
C LEU A 413 -14.86 -4.50 -10.42
N ILE A 414 -15.74 -4.06 -9.52
CA ILE A 414 -16.42 -4.90 -8.55
C ILE A 414 -17.94 -4.82 -8.78
N CYS A 415 -18.64 -5.94 -8.60
CA CYS A 415 -20.10 -5.98 -8.59
C CYS A 415 -20.59 -6.99 -7.56
N SER A 416 -21.12 -6.57 -6.41
CA SER A 416 -21.72 -7.48 -5.41
C SER A 416 -20.78 -8.61 -4.97
N GLY A 417 -19.57 -8.25 -4.53
CA GLY A 417 -18.58 -9.19 -4.00
C GLY A 417 -17.88 -10.07 -5.05
N ILE A 418 -18.02 -9.74 -6.35
CA ILE A 418 -17.27 -10.40 -7.44
C ILE A 418 -16.49 -9.37 -8.27
N SER A 419 -15.53 -9.87 -9.03
CA SER A 419 -14.73 -9.12 -10.00
C SER A 419 -14.74 -9.76 -11.39
N GLU A 420 -14.05 -9.14 -12.35
CA GLU A 420 -13.85 -9.70 -13.69
C GLU A 420 -12.95 -10.95 -13.72
N TYR A 421 -12.27 -11.26 -12.61
CA TYR A 421 -11.45 -12.47 -12.46
C TYR A 421 -12.23 -13.69 -11.98
N ASP A 422 -13.43 -13.48 -11.43
CA ASP A 422 -14.32 -14.56 -11.02
C ASP A 422 -14.94 -15.25 -12.24
N PRO A 423 -15.21 -16.58 -12.19
CA PRO A 423 -15.88 -17.28 -13.29
C PRO A 423 -17.25 -16.68 -13.59
N VAL A 424 -17.53 -16.38 -14.86
CA VAL A 424 -18.78 -15.71 -15.29
C VAL A 424 -20.04 -16.44 -14.81
N GLU A 425 -19.99 -17.77 -14.64
CA GLU A 425 -21.09 -18.57 -14.10
C GLU A 425 -21.41 -18.33 -12.62
N THR A 426 -20.51 -17.73 -11.84
CA THR A 426 -20.74 -17.37 -10.43
C THR A 426 -21.32 -15.96 -10.28
N TRP A 427 -21.33 -15.18 -11.37
CA TRP A 427 -21.74 -13.78 -11.31
C TRP A 427 -23.23 -13.64 -10.97
N PRO A 428 -23.60 -12.75 -10.02
CA PRO A 428 -25.00 -12.45 -9.73
C PRO A 428 -25.77 -11.98 -10.97
N GLU A 429 -27.06 -12.33 -11.08
CA GLU A 429 -27.88 -11.96 -12.26
C GLU A 429 -27.87 -10.45 -12.54
N HIS A 430 -27.80 -9.62 -11.50
CA HIS A 430 -27.79 -8.18 -11.61
C HIS A 430 -26.41 -7.60 -11.98
N CYS A 431 -25.35 -8.40 -12.05
CA CYS A 431 -24.07 -8.03 -12.66
C CYS A 431 -24.06 -8.29 -14.18
N GLY A 432 -25.08 -9.00 -14.69
CA GLY A 432 -25.29 -9.23 -16.12
C GLY A 432 -24.12 -9.97 -16.78
N THR A 433 -23.71 -9.48 -17.96
CA THR A 433 -22.59 -10.02 -18.73
C THR A 433 -21.28 -9.26 -18.55
N GLY A 434 -21.19 -8.43 -17.51
CA GLY A 434 -19.99 -7.66 -17.17
C GLY A 434 -20.16 -6.14 -17.34
N PRO A 435 -19.05 -5.38 -17.21
CA PRO A 435 -19.05 -3.91 -17.26
C PRO A 435 -19.63 -3.29 -18.54
N THR A 436 -19.67 -4.05 -19.64
CA THR A 436 -20.22 -3.60 -20.93
C THR A 436 -21.70 -3.97 -21.13
N ASP A 437 -22.33 -4.58 -20.14
CA ASP A 437 -23.72 -5.02 -20.23
C ASP A 437 -24.67 -3.82 -20.40
N SER A 438 -25.50 -3.85 -21.45
CA SER A 438 -26.40 -2.73 -21.78
C SER A 438 -27.49 -2.42 -20.75
N THR A 439 -27.72 -3.31 -19.77
CA THR A 439 -28.73 -3.17 -18.72
C THR A 439 -28.12 -3.07 -17.34
N TYR A 440 -27.03 -3.80 -17.10
CA TYR A 440 -26.45 -4.00 -15.77
C TYR A 440 -25.06 -3.39 -15.58
N SER A 441 -24.50 -2.69 -16.58
CA SER A 441 -23.19 -2.01 -16.47
C SER A 441 -23.10 -1.08 -15.28
N ASP A 442 -24.21 -0.44 -14.89
CA ASP A 442 -24.28 0.48 -13.75
C ASP A 442 -24.10 -0.22 -12.40
N ASN A 443 -23.98 -1.55 -12.33
CA ASN A 443 -23.67 -2.23 -11.07
C ASN A 443 -22.17 -2.53 -10.90
N TRP A 444 -21.38 -2.34 -11.95
CA TRP A 444 -19.93 -2.49 -11.91
C TRP A 444 -19.29 -1.18 -11.47
N ARG A 445 -18.53 -1.24 -10.37
CA ARG A 445 -18.00 -0.08 -9.67
C ARG A 445 -16.49 -0.15 -9.55
N HIS A 446 -15.88 1.01 -9.71
CA HIS A 446 -14.47 1.24 -9.38
C HIS A 446 -14.43 2.10 -8.12
N TYR A 447 -13.65 1.67 -7.14
CA TYR A 447 -13.48 2.38 -5.89
C TYR A 447 -12.05 2.88 -5.75
N THR A 448 -11.92 4.03 -5.11
CA THR A 448 -10.65 4.51 -4.57
C THR A 448 -10.84 4.69 -3.09
N TYR A 449 -9.99 4.04 -2.33
CA TYR A 449 -9.98 4.12 -0.88
C TYR A 449 -8.95 5.15 -0.45
N ILE A 450 -9.25 5.89 0.60
CA ILE A 450 -8.35 6.91 1.11
C ILE A 450 -8.33 6.87 2.63
N ALA A 451 -7.19 7.14 3.22
CA ALA A 451 -7.07 7.19 4.66
C ALA A 451 -6.16 8.35 5.10
N PRO A 452 -6.38 8.90 6.30
CA PRO A 452 -5.58 9.99 6.82
C PRO A 452 -4.33 9.48 7.56
N GLU A 453 -3.30 10.32 7.65
CA GLU A 453 -2.18 10.13 8.58
C GLU A 453 -2.22 11.15 9.69
N TYR A 454 -1.85 10.70 10.88
CA TYR A 454 -1.64 11.57 12.01
C TYR A 454 -0.51 11.02 12.87
N GLY A 455 0.56 11.80 13.00
CA GLY A 455 1.58 11.56 14.04
C GLY A 455 1.02 11.78 15.46
N SER A 456 -0.07 12.53 15.58
CA SER A 456 -0.88 12.65 16.81
C SER A 456 -2.21 13.35 16.50
N ASN A 457 -3.34 12.77 16.92
CA ASN A 457 -4.65 13.45 17.00
C ASN A 457 -5.33 13.07 18.32
N GLU A 458 -6.44 13.74 18.70
CA GLU A 458 -7.08 13.46 20.00
C GLU A 458 -7.63 12.04 20.13
N ASN A 459 -7.96 11.38 19.01
CA ASN A 459 -8.60 10.07 18.99
C ASN A 459 -7.67 8.92 18.61
N HIS A 460 -6.41 9.20 18.25
CA HIS A 460 -5.39 8.26 17.79
C HIS A 460 -5.84 7.24 16.71
N THR A 461 -7.00 7.47 16.08
CA THR A 461 -7.62 6.68 15.02
C THR A 461 -8.13 7.63 13.94
N GLY A 462 -8.31 7.12 12.71
CA GLY A 462 -8.90 7.86 11.59
C GLY A 462 -9.94 7.02 10.87
N PHE A 463 -10.71 7.67 9.99
CA PHE A 463 -11.62 6.97 9.07
C PHE A 463 -10.93 6.66 7.76
N ILE A 464 -11.12 5.45 7.28
CA ILE A 464 -10.88 5.06 5.89
C ILE A 464 -12.17 5.33 5.12
N TRP A 465 -12.06 6.03 3.99
CA TRP A 465 -13.20 6.42 3.17
C TRP A 465 -13.17 5.66 1.85
N THR A 466 -14.32 5.15 1.43
CA THR A 466 -14.48 4.53 0.11
C THR A 466 -15.17 5.51 -0.83
N ILE A 467 -14.46 5.88 -1.88
CA ILE A 467 -14.91 6.83 -2.88
C ILE A 467 -15.25 6.04 -4.16
N ASP A 468 -16.47 6.16 -4.66
CA ASP A 468 -16.81 5.72 -6.00
C ASP A 468 -16.09 6.63 -6.98
N THR A 469 -15.21 6.05 -7.78
CA THR A 469 -14.43 6.72 -8.82
C THR A 469 -14.69 6.09 -10.18
N THR A 470 -15.83 5.40 -10.35
CA THR A 470 -16.27 4.76 -11.61
C THR A 470 -16.32 5.75 -12.77
N ASP A 471 -16.83 6.97 -12.49
CA ASP A 471 -16.58 8.14 -13.32
C ASP A 471 -15.53 8.99 -12.59
N PRO A 472 -14.27 9.01 -13.05
CA PRO A 472 -13.19 9.71 -12.34
C PRO A 472 -13.38 11.24 -12.34
N ALA A 473 -14.28 11.78 -13.18
CA ALA A 473 -14.61 13.21 -13.15
C ALA A 473 -15.65 13.56 -12.06
N LYS A 474 -16.35 12.55 -11.53
CA LYS A 474 -17.43 12.69 -10.56
C LYS A 474 -17.24 11.71 -9.38
N PRO A 475 -16.15 11.83 -8.62
CA PRO A 475 -15.95 10.96 -7.47
C PRO A 475 -16.88 11.33 -6.31
N PHE A 476 -17.44 10.35 -5.60
CA PHE A 476 -18.32 10.60 -4.43
C PHE A 476 -18.21 9.53 -3.35
N LEU A 477 -18.55 9.92 -2.12
CA LEU A 477 -18.47 9.04 -0.95
C LEU A 477 -19.57 7.98 -0.98
N VAL A 478 -19.21 6.71 -0.75
CA VAL A 478 -20.16 5.59 -0.70
C VAL A 478 -20.09 4.77 0.58
N SER A 479 -18.93 4.74 1.24
CA SER A 479 -18.75 4.03 2.51
C SER A 479 -17.64 4.66 3.34
N LYS A 480 -17.59 4.30 4.62
CA LYS A 480 -16.52 4.67 5.55
C LYS A 480 -16.34 3.58 6.59
N TRP A 481 -15.10 3.40 7.01
CA TRP A 481 -14.70 2.45 8.01
C TRP A 481 -13.73 3.09 9.00
N LYS A 482 -13.66 2.54 10.21
CA LYS A 482 -12.62 2.82 11.20
C LYS A 482 -12.39 1.56 12.00
N LEU A 483 -11.28 1.51 12.75
CA LEU A 483 -11.01 0.42 13.68
C LEU A 483 -12.25 0.13 14.55
N PRO A 484 -12.72 -1.13 14.59
CA PRO A 484 -13.88 -1.50 15.38
C PRO A 484 -13.51 -1.48 16.86
N GLY A 485 -14.48 -1.14 17.71
CA GLY A 485 -14.31 -1.11 19.17
C GLY A 485 -14.54 0.27 19.79
N THR A 486 -14.41 0.33 21.12
CA THR A 486 -14.47 1.53 21.95
C THR A 486 -13.39 1.46 23.03
N SER A 487 -13.04 2.61 23.63
CA SER A 487 -12.04 2.70 24.69
C SER A 487 -12.57 3.48 25.89
N ILE A 488 -11.83 3.59 27.01
CA ILE A 488 -12.20 4.37 28.20
C ILE A 488 -11.25 5.57 28.35
N LYS A 489 -11.70 6.73 27.89
CA LYS A 489 -10.97 8.00 28.06
C LYS A 489 -11.47 8.75 29.29
N ASP A 490 -10.57 9.12 30.19
CA ASP A 490 -10.88 9.87 31.43
C ASP A 490 -11.96 9.22 32.32
N GLY A 491 -12.09 7.88 32.25
CA GLY A 491 -13.08 7.11 33.02
C GLY A 491 -14.48 7.05 32.39
N GLU A 492 -14.65 7.54 31.17
CA GLU A 492 -15.89 7.44 30.38
C GLU A 492 -15.64 6.66 29.08
N GLU A 493 -16.69 6.00 28.58
CA GLU A 493 -16.62 5.31 27.29
C GLU A 493 -16.41 6.32 26.17
N HIS A 494 -15.36 6.07 25.38
CA HIS A 494 -14.95 6.88 24.26
C HIS A 494 -15.19 6.10 22.96
N PRO A 495 -15.79 6.71 21.94
CA PRO A 495 -16.18 5.98 20.72
C PRO A 495 -14.98 5.58 19.84
N HIS A 496 -13.77 6.03 20.15
CA HIS A 496 -12.53 5.73 19.42
C HIS A 496 -11.49 5.11 20.36
N HIS A 497 -10.58 4.33 19.79
CA HIS A 497 -9.40 3.80 20.45
C HIS A 497 -8.47 4.91 20.91
N THR A 498 -8.54 5.28 22.19
CA THR A 498 -7.63 6.25 22.80
C THR A 498 -6.61 5.49 23.61
N ILE A 499 -5.30 5.79 23.46
CA ILE A 499 -4.30 5.19 24.35
C ILE A 499 -3.46 6.24 25.08
N PRO A 500 -3.37 6.16 26.41
CA PRO A 500 -2.34 6.85 27.18
C PRO A 500 -0.97 6.24 26.87
N GLY A 501 0.02 7.04 26.41
CA GLY A 501 1.42 6.58 26.34
C GLY A 501 2.16 6.81 25.02
N GLY A 502 1.50 7.32 23.98
CA GLY A 502 2.17 7.73 22.74
C GLY A 502 2.04 6.76 21.56
N TYR A 503 1.31 5.65 21.71
CA TYR A 503 0.95 4.80 20.57
C TYR A 503 0.02 5.52 19.59
N ILE A 504 0.14 5.17 18.32
CA ILE A 504 -0.57 5.79 17.20
C ILE A 504 -1.21 4.64 16.41
N PHE A 505 -2.49 4.73 16.06
CA PHE A 505 -3.20 3.76 15.21
C PHE A 505 -3.50 4.28 13.81
N SER A 506 -2.62 5.15 13.32
CA SER A 506 -2.71 5.69 11.98
C SER A 506 -2.75 4.55 10.98
N PRO A 507 -3.74 4.52 10.07
CA PRO A 507 -3.59 3.71 8.88
C PRO A 507 -2.38 4.26 8.12
N HIS A 508 -1.53 3.35 7.63
CA HIS A 508 -0.27 3.74 7.01
C HIS A 508 -0.15 3.26 5.57
N ASN A 509 -0.59 2.04 5.27
CA ASN A 509 -0.62 1.52 3.91
C ASN A 509 -1.83 0.60 3.75
N GLY A 510 -2.17 0.27 2.51
CA GLY A 510 -3.21 -0.70 2.20
C GLY A 510 -3.18 -1.11 0.74
N ASP A 511 -3.79 -2.25 0.48
CA ASP A 511 -3.89 -2.82 -0.87
C ASP A 511 -5.22 -3.54 -1.05
N THR A 512 -5.57 -3.80 -2.31
CA THR A 512 -6.88 -4.32 -2.69
C THR A 512 -6.84 -5.76 -3.14
N GLY A 513 -7.74 -6.57 -2.59
CA GLY A 513 -8.06 -7.89 -3.10
C GLY A 513 -8.87 -7.83 -4.39
N LEU A 514 -8.93 -8.94 -5.14
CA LEU A 514 -9.61 -8.96 -6.44
C LEU A 514 -11.11 -8.67 -6.31
N SER A 515 -11.79 -9.20 -5.30
CA SER A 515 -13.27 -9.20 -5.24
C SER A 515 -13.87 -8.20 -4.25
N GLY A 516 -13.14 -7.13 -3.96
CA GLY A 516 -13.60 -6.03 -3.10
C GLY A 516 -13.22 -6.16 -1.64
N HIS A 517 -12.39 -7.15 -1.28
CA HIS A 517 -11.66 -7.11 -0.02
C HIS A 517 -10.58 -6.05 -0.06
N VAL A 518 -10.32 -5.40 1.07
CA VAL A 518 -9.26 -4.41 1.20
C VAL A 518 -8.51 -4.66 2.49
N TYR A 519 -7.18 -4.51 2.42
CA TYR A 519 -6.28 -4.78 3.51
C TYR A 519 -5.62 -3.49 3.96
N TRP A 520 -5.53 -3.29 5.27
CA TRP A 520 -5.03 -2.06 5.88
C TRP A 520 -3.99 -2.38 6.93
N THR A 521 -2.83 -1.75 6.83
CA THR A 521 -1.88 -1.70 7.95
C THR A 521 -2.17 -0.49 8.81
N HIS A 522 -2.09 -0.71 10.11
CA HIS A 522 -2.07 0.35 11.09
C HIS A 522 -0.79 0.27 11.90
N TYR A 523 -0.22 1.42 12.21
CA TYR A 523 0.74 1.53 13.31
C TYR A 523 0.10 0.90 14.56
N HIS A 524 0.79 0.02 15.27
CA HIS A 524 0.35 -0.56 16.56
C HIS A 524 -1.00 -1.30 16.61
N ALA A 525 -1.75 -1.41 15.52
CA ALA A 525 -3.05 -2.10 15.47
C ALA A 525 -3.08 -3.27 14.49
N GLY A 526 -1.96 -3.60 13.87
CA GLY A 526 -1.82 -4.75 12.99
C GLY A 526 -2.44 -4.56 11.61
N VAL A 527 -2.69 -5.68 10.94
CA VAL A 527 -3.35 -5.75 9.63
C VAL A 527 -4.82 -6.11 9.77
N TRP A 528 -5.67 -5.38 9.05
CA TRP A 528 -7.11 -5.58 9.01
C TRP A 528 -7.58 -5.88 7.61
N ILE A 529 -8.54 -6.80 7.47
CA ILE A 529 -9.26 -7.06 6.22
C ILE A 529 -10.71 -6.58 6.36
N THR A 530 -11.17 -5.84 5.35
CA THR A 530 -12.54 -5.34 5.25
C THR A 530 -13.17 -5.70 3.91
N ASP A 531 -14.46 -5.99 3.91
CA ASP A 531 -15.26 -6.21 2.70
C ASP A 531 -15.93 -4.91 2.26
N HIS A 532 -15.63 -4.52 1.01
CA HIS A 532 -16.18 -3.39 0.29
C HIS A 532 -16.94 -3.83 -0.98
N GLY A 533 -17.01 -5.12 -1.28
CA GLY A 533 -17.57 -5.65 -2.51
C GLY A 533 -19.08 -5.53 -2.63
N HIS A 534 -19.78 -5.42 -1.50
CA HIS A 534 -21.24 -5.26 -1.44
C HIS A 534 -21.71 -3.81 -1.22
N ILE A 535 -20.79 -2.83 -1.23
CA ILE A 535 -21.13 -1.41 -0.99
C ILE A 535 -22.26 -0.94 -1.89
N TRP A 536 -22.19 -1.22 -3.19
CA TRP A 536 -23.18 -0.74 -4.15
C TRP A 536 -24.61 -1.24 -3.84
N ASP A 537 -24.72 -2.47 -3.32
CA ASP A 537 -26.00 -3.11 -2.99
C ASP A 537 -26.59 -2.57 -1.68
N GLU A 538 -25.72 -2.18 -0.74
CA GLU A 538 -26.09 -1.82 0.62
C GLU A 538 -26.32 -0.31 0.82
N ILE A 539 -25.98 0.52 -0.18
CA ILE A 539 -26.34 1.93 -0.19
C ILE A 539 -27.87 2.09 -0.16
N VAL A 540 -28.36 2.94 0.75
CA VAL A 540 -29.78 3.33 0.76
C VAL A 540 -29.97 4.59 -0.06
N TRP A 541 -30.54 4.42 -1.25
CA TRP A 541 -30.85 5.50 -2.18
C TRP A 541 -32.17 6.21 -1.83
N GLU A 542 -32.23 7.53 -2.01
CA GLU A 542 -33.42 8.35 -1.73
C GLU A 542 -34.67 7.82 -2.44
N ASN A 543 -34.52 7.42 -3.71
CA ASN A 543 -35.61 6.92 -4.53
C ASN A 543 -35.72 5.39 -4.54
N GLY A 544 -34.90 4.68 -3.75
CA GLY A 544 -34.91 3.22 -3.66
C GLY A 544 -34.30 2.49 -4.86
N TYR A 545 -33.54 3.18 -5.72
CA TYR A 545 -32.75 2.61 -6.79
C TYR A 545 -31.46 3.43 -7.01
N PRO A 546 -30.40 2.84 -7.58
CA PRO A 546 -29.14 3.55 -7.76
C PRO A 546 -29.23 4.75 -8.70
N GLU A 547 -28.66 5.89 -8.28
CA GLU A 547 -28.65 7.16 -9.02
C GLU A 547 -27.24 7.79 -9.06
N PRO A 548 -26.25 7.14 -9.69
CA PRO A 548 -24.85 7.60 -9.71
C PRO A 548 -24.68 9.02 -10.27
N GLU A 549 -25.57 9.45 -11.18
CA GLU A 549 -25.55 10.79 -11.78
C GLU A 549 -25.75 11.93 -10.77
N ARG A 550 -26.38 11.63 -9.62
CA ARG A 550 -26.57 12.55 -8.50
C ARG A 550 -25.52 12.35 -7.40
N GLY A 551 -24.75 11.26 -7.46
CA GLY A 551 -23.70 10.93 -6.51
C GLY A 551 -24.21 10.86 -5.08
N PHE A 552 -23.40 11.41 -4.15
CA PHE A 552 -23.71 11.46 -2.73
C PHE A 552 -25.08 12.07 -2.42
N GLN A 553 -25.58 13.02 -3.22
CA GLN A 553 -26.88 13.67 -3.00
C GLN A 553 -28.08 12.73 -3.14
N ALA A 554 -27.91 11.56 -3.78
CA ALA A 554 -28.96 10.55 -3.87
C ALA A 554 -28.87 9.50 -2.76
N ILE A 555 -27.84 9.56 -1.90
CA ILE A 555 -27.63 8.61 -0.82
C ILE A 555 -28.26 9.16 0.46
N THR A 556 -29.12 8.36 1.09
CA THR A 556 -29.69 8.67 2.41
C THR A 556 -28.99 7.93 3.55
N GLN A 557 -28.30 6.83 3.23
CA GLN A 557 -27.43 6.11 4.16
C GLN A 557 -26.28 5.48 3.39
N LEU A 558 -25.03 5.75 3.83
CA LEU A 558 -23.84 5.08 3.31
C LEU A 558 -23.90 3.57 3.60
N ALA A 559 -23.28 2.77 2.72
CA ALA A 559 -23.07 1.36 3.00
C ALA A 559 -22.05 1.18 4.12
N PRO A 560 -22.18 0.16 4.97
CA PRO A 560 -21.10 -0.25 5.87
C PRO A 560 -19.94 -0.85 5.07
N SER A 561 -18.73 -0.80 5.63
CA SER A 561 -17.65 -1.71 5.26
C SER A 561 -17.56 -2.77 6.37
N HIS A 562 -17.60 -4.04 6.02
CA HIS A 562 -17.66 -5.12 7.01
C HIS A 562 -16.25 -5.57 7.38
N THR A 563 -15.92 -5.58 8.68
CA THR A 563 -14.65 -6.17 9.13
C THR A 563 -14.72 -7.69 9.02
N LEU A 564 -13.78 -8.29 8.28
CA LEU A 564 -13.70 -9.74 8.11
C LEU A 564 -12.70 -10.40 9.07
N GLY A 565 -11.66 -9.68 9.48
CA GLY A 565 -10.60 -10.25 10.30
C GLY A 565 -9.43 -9.30 10.54
N TYR A 566 -8.46 -9.78 11.32
CA TYR A 566 -7.20 -9.08 11.56
C TYR A 566 -6.06 -10.06 11.87
N TYR A 567 -4.82 -9.58 11.74
CA TYR A 567 -3.60 -10.27 12.13
C TYR A 567 -2.58 -9.28 12.70
N LEU A 568 -2.03 -9.56 13.90
CA LEU A 568 -0.98 -8.75 14.53
C LEU A 568 0.36 -9.51 14.52
N PRO A 569 1.38 -9.02 13.80
CA PRO A 569 2.68 -9.70 13.72
C PRO A 569 3.50 -9.64 15.02
N ALA A 570 3.53 -10.71 15.82
CA ALA A 570 4.24 -10.75 17.11
C ALA A 570 5.37 -11.82 17.15
N GLY A 571 6.06 -11.96 16.03
CA GLY A 571 7.02 -13.06 15.80
C GLY A 571 6.33 -14.40 15.54
N PRO A 572 6.92 -15.26 14.69
CA PRO A 572 6.33 -16.56 14.36
C PRO A 572 6.34 -17.53 15.54
N ASP A 573 5.39 -18.47 15.55
CA ASP A 573 5.18 -19.39 16.68
C ASP A 573 6.35 -20.33 16.99
N TRP A 574 7.21 -20.60 16.02
CA TRP A 574 8.41 -21.43 16.22
C TRP A 574 9.56 -20.69 16.93
N ILE A 575 9.44 -19.37 17.14
CA ILE A 575 10.39 -18.59 17.93
C ILE A 575 9.80 -18.42 19.34
N GLU A 576 10.41 -19.11 20.32
CA GLU A 576 9.93 -19.13 21.71
C GLU A 576 10.02 -17.77 22.42
N ASP A 577 11.01 -16.95 22.07
CA ASP A 577 11.28 -15.64 22.66
C ASP A 577 11.50 -14.61 21.54
N PRO A 578 10.43 -14.20 20.84
CA PRO A 578 10.53 -13.28 19.71
C PRO A 578 10.99 -11.90 20.16
N THR A 579 10.69 -11.51 21.40
CA THR A 579 11.13 -10.26 22.00
C THR A 579 12.64 -10.08 21.88
N ASN A 580 13.41 -11.04 22.39
CA ASN A 580 14.87 -10.98 22.35
C ASN A 580 15.45 -11.45 21.00
N ALA A 581 14.84 -12.45 20.36
CA ALA A 581 15.39 -13.04 19.14
C ALA A 581 15.26 -12.12 17.92
N LEU A 582 14.18 -11.33 17.85
CA LEU A 582 13.88 -10.44 16.74
C LEU A 582 14.23 -8.97 17.05
N GLY A 583 14.53 -8.65 18.31
CA GLY A 583 15.05 -7.34 18.71
C GLY A 583 13.97 -6.30 19.05
N TYR A 584 12.74 -6.73 19.36
CA TYR A 584 11.67 -5.84 19.84
C TYR A 584 12.01 -5.12 21.14
N ASP A 585 12.86 -5.71 21.99
CA ASP A 585 13.34 -5.09 23.24
C ASP A 585 14.30 -3.92 23.05
N MET A 586 14.88 -3.83 21.85
CA MET A 586 15.83 -2.79 21.45
C MET A 586 15.21 -1.75 20.52
N ALA A 587 13.97 -1.97 20.06
CA ALA A 587 13.25 -1.05 19.18
C ALA A 587 12.86 0.24 19.92
N ASP A 588 12.81 1.35 19.19
CA ASP A 588 12.27 2.60 19.73
C ASP A 588 10.78 2.43 20.09
N CYS A 589 10.31 3.15 21.10
CA CYS A 589 8.89 3.15 21.46
C CYS A 589 7.99 3.87 20.49
N TRP A 590 8.54 4.75 19.65
CA TRP A 590 7.83 5.24 18.49
C TRP A 590 7.63 4.14 17.44
N ALA A 591 8.64 3.29 17.26
CA ALA A 591 8.68 2.27 16.21
C ALA A 591 8.02 0.94 16.59
N SER A 592 7.92 0.57 17.87
CA SER A 592 7.20 -0.65 18.30
C SER A 592 7.04 -0.78 19.83
N CYS A 593 8.13 -0.63 20.61
CA CYS A 593 8.20 -1.00 22.03
C CYS A 593 7.32 -2.19 22.45
N MET A 594 7.53 -3.37 21.84
CA MET A 594 6.78 -4.62 22.10
C MET A 594 5.36 -4.67 21.50
N ILE A 595 4.96 -3.70 20.70
CA ILE A 595 3.71 -3.72 19.93
C ILE A 595 4.04 -3.65 18.44
N PRO A 596 3.47 -4.51 17.59
CA PRO A 596 3.84 -4.55 16.16
C PRO A 596 3.61 -3.22 15.45
N PHE A 597 4.52 -2.82 14.58
CA PHE A 597 4.38 -1.60 13.77
C PHE A 597 4.45 -1.97 12.30
N ASP A 598 3.28 -2.08 11.69
CA ASP A 598 3.15 -2.52 10.30
C ASP A 598 3.25 -1.30 9.39
N TRP A 599 4.34 -1.22 8.64
CA TRP A 599 4.64 -0.08 7.78
C TRP A 599 3.99 -0.25 6.40
N GLY A 600 4.33 -1.32 5.70
CA GLY A 600 3.87 -1.58 4.34
C GLY A 600 3.09 -2.88 4.22
N LEU A 601 2.21 -2.95 3.21
CA LEU A 601 1.48 -4.17 2.87
C LEU A 601 1.21 -4.22 1.37
N GLN A 602 1.19 -5.44 0.83
CA GLN A 602 0.76 -5.73 -0.54
C GLN A 602 -0.05 -7.04 -0.58
N TYR A 603 -1.02 -7.10 -1.49
CA TYR A 603 -1.85 -8.25 -1.76
C TYR A 603 -1.40 -8.97 -3.04
N ASP A 604 -1.06 -10.23 -2.91
CA ASP A 604 -0.82 -11.15 -4.01
C ASP A 604 -2.17 -11.70 -4.51
N PRO A 605 -2.52 -11.53 -5.81
CA PRO A 605 -3.75 -12.05 -6.43
C PRO A 605 -4.02 -13.55 -6.29
N ARG A 606 -3.04 -14.32 -5.79
CA ARG A 606 -3.20 -15.73 -5.42
C ARG A 606 -3.83 -15.93 -4.02
N GLY A 607 -4.11 -14.85 -3.29
CA GLY A 607 -4.75 -14.88 -1.97
C GLY A 607 -3.79 -14.80 -0.79
N PHE A 608 -2.65 -14.11 -0.95
CA PHE A 608 -1.66 -13.93 0.12
C PHE A 608 -1.41 -12.45 0.39
N VAL A 609 -1.20 -12.10 1.64
CA VAL A 609 -0.91 -10.74 2.10
C VAL A 609 0.53 -10.71 2.60
N PHE A 610 1.34 -9.85 2.01
CA PHE A 610 2.72 -9.61 2.42
C PHE A 610 2.76 -8.37 3.30
N ILE A 611 3.23 -8.54 4.55
CA ILE A 611 3.23 -7.50 5.59
C ILE A 611 4.68 -7.17 5.91
N SER A 612 5.06 -5.91 5.80
CA SER A 612 6.36 -5.41 6.23
C SER A 612 6.24 -4.83 7.64
N GLU A 613 6.70 -5.59 8.63
CA GLU A 613 6.74 -5.15 10.02
C GLU A 613 8.11 -4.55 10.32
N MET A 614 8.08 -3.35 10.90
CA MET A 614 9.24 -2.46 11.00
C MET A 614 10.44 -3.10 11.71
N VAL A 615 10.22 -3.90 12.76
CA VAL A 615 11.31 -4.46 13.57
C VAL A 615 11.79 -5.81 13.06
N SER A 616 10.85 -6.67 12.67
CA SER A 616 11.08 -8.11 12.59
C SER A 616 11.11 -8.67 11.18
N GLY A 617 10.62 -7.97 10.15
CA GLY A 617 10.73 -8.41 8.75
C GLY A 617 9.38 -8.62 8.07
N VAL A 618 9.35 -9.55 7.12
CA VAL A 618 8.18 -9.79 6.27
C VAL A 618 7.37 -10.98 6.77
N TYR A 619 6.07 -10.80 6.92
CA TYR A 619 5.11 -11.88 7.20
C TYR A 619 4.26 -12.13 5.96
N VAL A 620 3.98 -13.40 5.69
CA VAL A 620 3.05 -13.83 4.65
C VAL A 620 1.84 -14.44 5.33
N VAL A 621 0.67 -13.82 5.18
CA VAL A 621 -0.57 -14.24 5.81
C VAL A 621 -1.58 -14.59 4.72
N GLN A 622 -2.40 -15.61 4.96
CA GLN A 622 -3.55 -15.94 4.12
C GLN A 622 -4.82 -15.85 4.96
N PHE A 623 -5.85 -15.21 4.41
CA PHE A 623 -7.19 -15.19 4.97
C PHE A 623 -8.08 -16.20 4.24
N ASP A 624 -8.97 -16.89 4.97
CA ASP A 624 -9.86 -17.91 4.41
C ASP A 624 -10.72 -17.35 3.27
N GLU A 625 -11.10 -16.07 3.35
CA GLU A 625 -11.94 -15.38 2.37
C GLU A 625 -11.32 -15.29 0.97
N ASP A 626 -9.98 -15.31 0.89
CA ASP A 626 -9.23 -15.18 -0.36
C ASP A 626 -8.48 -16.46 -0.73
N TYR A 627 -8.72 -17.57 -0.01
CA TYR A 627 -8.12 -18.85 -0.33
C TYR A 627 -8.53 -19.33 -1.73
N ASP A 628 -7.53 -19.56 -2.58
CA ASP A 628 -7.72 -20.14 -3.90
C ASP A 628 -7.01 -21.48 -4.02
N SER A 629 -7.79 -22.55 -4.17
CA SER A 629 -7.28 -23.91 -4.35
C SER A 629 -6.39 -24.13 -5.59
N ARG A 630 -6.34 -23.18 -6.53
CA ARG A 630 -5.38 -23.18 -7.65
C ARG A 630 -3.95 -22.92 -7.19
N TYR A 631 -3.77 -22.19 -6.08
CA TYR A 631 -2.49 -21.74 -5.54
C TYR A 631 -2.30 -22.26 -4.10
N ASP A 632 -2.26 -23.58 -3.95
CA ASP A 632 -2.15 -24.25 -2.64
C ASP A 632 -0.71 -24.22 -2.10
N TYR A 633 -0.41 -23.20 -1.28
CA TYR A 633 0.86 -23.01 -0.58
C TYR A 633 0.67 -23.09 0.94
N PRO A 634 0.61 -24.29 1.54
CA PRO A 634 0.33 -24.44 2.97
C PRO A 634 1.51 -23.94 3.81
N ALA A 635 1.21 -23.50 5.03
CA ALA A 635 2.22 -23.14 6.02
C ALA A 635 3.21 -24.28 6.26
N LEU A 636 4.51 -24.00 6.17
CA LEU A 636 5.57 -25.01 6.38
C LEU A 636 5.79 -25.33 7.86
N TRP A 637 5.44 -24.39 8.75
CA TRP A 637 5.53 -24.53 10.20
C TRP A 637 4.13 -24.47 10.80
N SER A 638 3.51 -25.62 11.01
CA SER A 638 2.26 -25.70 11.77
C SER A 638 2.58 -25.80 13.26
N VAL A 639 1.87 -25.02 14.09
CA VAL A 639 1.75 -25.34 15.51
C VAL A 639 1.10 -26.71 15.60
N GLU A 640 1.82 -27.72 16.10
CA GLU A 640 1.14 -28.96 16.52
C GLU A 640 0.14 -28.53 17.58
N ALA A 641 -1.17 -28.68 17.31
CA ALA A 641 -2.20 -28.44 18.29
C ALA A 641 -1.86 -29.25 19.55
N SER A 642 -1.48 -28.55 20.62
CA SER A 642 -1.21 -29.22 21.89
C SER A 642 -2.56 -29.67 22.43
N ASP A 643 -2.83 -30.97 22.32
CA ASP A 643 -3.90 -31.66 23.05
C ASP A 643 -3.57 -31.71 24.58
N GLU A 644 -3.43 -30.56 25.24
CA GLU A 644 -3.36 -30.47 26.72
C GLU A 644 -4.53 -29.71 27.34
#